data_AF-A0A2A6P5M4-F1
#
_entry.id   AF-A0A2A6P5M4-F1
#
_cell.length_a   1.000
_cell.length_b   1.000
_cell.length_c   1.000
_cell.angle_alpha   90.00
_cell.angle_beta   90.00
_cell.angle_gamma   90.00
#
_symmetry.space_group_name_H-M   'P 1'
#
loop_
_entity.id
_entity.type
_entity.pdbx_description
1 polymer ?
#
loop_
_entity_poly.entity_id
_entity_poly.type
_entity_poly.pdbx_seq_one_letter_code
_entity_poly.pdbx_strand_id
1 'polypeptide(L)'
;MKACWRSEDATAIISNEALEGHEGIFLATHTPINDFHVSGSHGGEIQGRDEAALLDVLSNGSRQHAFCVVQGEPGSGKSHLIRWLSINWPQNSDVKLLLQRADGSLEGALGQMRERLPAEFRDLFDKMGRRHRATDRGRANILLSNLANALHPDHFDPPLEDAEWCRSVRPGDLIDLPAIKHAWRGPSRILSLMEGKGGDDGSERNSQSASFDAFDIEELASHCGGVFNSGAFGVTERLARKLIDEAATIAELREAGWTADEIAADQSHRIPVTMKLVSALNRRRNDAVQNLLGVSAEGLKTLFRQIRVALAERGQRLVLLLEDITSWEGIDDSLIDVLVTNADTRGADGAADMCPLISVVGVTPGYYKKLHGNYRARITHEVNLGAAQQDGELQDVATLRRRDDRLAFVSRYLSAVRSGPDALARWREQLWTDQTAAAPNKCCNCDARVHCHAAFGELNGVGFFPFTRTALHHFFDALNDHDNGMTWKTPRGLLQAVLSPNLLQTRAIDEGQFPTAVTENAALVAESLNLGRRVAAVLSNQLSDQAVDLARMRRLIAYWGDKERADTVLDEAGTPHFAGVPKPVVEAFNLPWIGSDPSEQQMQPTPQARVQEEPPIEEPVNAPTEPKPAVARAILTQSAPQQTRIPQPPSAKRIIAKSSLQARLDEIRTWEATGEAQSQYAYNSVIYELLSDIDHRRVGLDPHTKRRILTEQQVKIEGTGPAQRSYLTVPRVEWLWRGLEGFVSLQLDKGMSYDDEAFHRHSLTVLTRRLQALLAEYADRRLGSVDGERWTPAPLTAQILVARAWLRATVSPDDPFPEQLKAILSDEPTAESDPTTRCSPWQEFLNKTRAHHATLRDALRAMIAMPQGGSPGFGLADVSSVAGAIMRLRRTQRFDELPAGEGGSGVSEFETIRDIATHFKGSLSSILRTERQQLESRAASLQDLLRGRTIQDHLARVDRIVTEVSKLLPRAAPESVTAWKTEYTKAAGRFEVEGDRIAEDFIMLVADHREAGTTLGFARLSQAPSKDLSVFLDTAKLGDSVASQLLGHVRDCISDGSGTFSLDQIHDVGHGFEAVMKKHVKSND
;
A
#
# COMPACT_ATOMS: atom_id res chain seq x y z
N MET A 1 -6.56 -44.34 17.93
CA MET A 1 -7.34 -45.09 16.92
C MET A 1 -6.40 -45.71 15.89
N LYS A 2 -6.82 -46.69 15.08
CA LYS A 2 -6.00 -47.28 14.00
C LYS A 2 -6.53 -46.88 12.62
N ALA A 3 -5.69 -46.96 11.59
CA ALA A 3 -6.10 -46.73 10.21
C ALA A 3 -7.16 -47.76 9.77
N CYS A 4 -8.23 -47.31 9.12
CA CYS A 4 -9.33 -48.17 8.63
C CYS A 4 -9.24 -48.49 7.13
N TRP A 5 -8.07 -48.26 6.52
CA TRP A 5 -7.73 -48.52 5.13
C TRP A 5 -6.27 -49.01 5.03
N ARG A 6 -5.85 -49.46 3.85
CA ARG A 6 -4.44 -49.80 3.57
C ARG A 6 -3.78 -48.69 2.77
N SER A 7 -2.49 -48.46 3.01
CA SER A 7 -1.72 -47.45 2.26
C SER A 7 -1.71 -47.75 0.75
N GLU A 8 -1.64 -49.03 0.37
CA GLU A 8 -1.76 -49.50 -1.02
C GLU A 8 -3.09 -49.10 -1.68
N ASP A 9 -4.21 -49.24 -0.96
CA ASP A 9 -5.54 -48.85 -1.46
C ASP A 9 -5.64 -47.33 -1.63
N ALA A 10 -5.04 -46.56 -0.72
CA ALA A 10 -4.97 -45.10 -0.83
C ALA A 10 -4.17 -44.66 -2.06
N THR A 11 -2.99 -45.25 -2.30
CA THR A 11 -2.19 -44.98 -3.50
C THR A 11 -2.95 -45.32 -4.78
N ALA A 12 -3.59 -46.49 -4.84
CA ALA A 12 -4.31 -46.95 -6.03
C ALA A 12 -5.52 -46.08 -6.37
N ILE A 13 -6.20 -45.51 -5.37
CA ILE A 13 -7.44 -44.75 -5.58
C ILE A 13 -7.18 -43.24 -5.75
N ILE A 14 -6.12 -42.71 -5.12
CA ILE A 14 -5.78 -41.28 -5.19
C ILE A 14 -4.87 -40.95 -6.39
N SER A 15 -4.12 -41.93 -6.92
CA SER A 15 -3.27 -41.73 -8.11
C SER A 15 -4.12 -41.38 -9.34
N ASN A 16 -3.79 -40.25 -9.99
CA ASN A 16 -4.50 -39.72 -11.16
C ASN A 16 -4.38 -40.64 -12.39
N GLU A 17 -3.32 -41.44 -12.47
CA GLU A 17 -3.02 -42.35 -13.59
C GLU A 17 -3.72 -43.72 -13.39
N ALA A 18 -3.91 -44.14 -12.13
CA ALA A 18 -4.47 -45.44 -11.76
C ALA A 18 -5.99 -45.59 -12.00
N LEU A 19 -6.67 -44.55 -12.48
CA LEU A 19 -8.07 -44.68 -12.88
C LEU A 19 -8.21 -45.39 -14.24
N GLU A 20 -7.16 -45.47 -15.06
CA GLU A 20 -7.21 -46.12 -16.38
C GLU A 20 -7.74 -47.56 -16.29
N GLY A 21 -8.80 -47.87 -17.05
CA GLY A 21 -9.45 -49.19 -17.03
C GLY A 21 -10.33 -49.51 -15.81
N HIS A 22 -10.36 -48.67 -14.77
CA HIS A 22 -11.10 -48.93 -13.52
C HIS A 22 -12.36 -48.06 -13.38
N GLU A 23 -13.38 -48.34 -14.20
CA GLU A 23 -14.67 -47.61 -14.19
C GLU A 23 -15.35 -47.59 -12.80
N GLY A 24 -15.22 -48.67 -12.03
CA GLY A 24 -15.78 -48.76 -10.67
C GLY A 24 -15.16 -47.77 -9.69
N ILE A 25 -13.86 -47.49 -9.81
CA ILE A 25 -13.19 -46.49 -8.97
C ILE A 25 -13.68 -45.10 -9.37
N PHE A 26 -13.71 -44.81 -10.66
CA PHE A 26 -14.20 -43.53 -11.18
C PHE A 26 -15.63 -43.23 -10.73
N LEU A 27 -16.56 -44.18 -10.86
CA LEU A 27 -17.96 -43.97 -10.46
C LEU A 27 -18.12 -43.79 -8.95
N ALA A 28 -17.30 -44.45 -8.13
CA ALA A 28 -17.37 -44.32 -6.68
C ALA A 28 -16.84 -42.99 -6.17
N THR A 29 -15.81 -42.43 -6.83
CA THR A 29 -15.20 -41.15 -6.47
C THR A 29 -15.79 -39.97 -7.24
N HIS A 30 -16.58 -40.23 -8.28
CA HIS A 30 -17.21 -39.21 -9.10
C HIS A 30 -18.10 -38.28 -8.26
N THR A 31 -17.80 -36.98 -8.34
CA THR A 31 -18.61 -35.92 -7.77
C THR A 31 -19.24 -35.13 -8.92
N PRO A 32 -20.58 -34.96 -8.93
CA PRO A 32 -21.22 -34.32 -10.04
C PRO A 32 -20.77 -32.87 -10.29
N ILE A 33 -20.50 -32.52 -11.54
CA ILE A 33 -20.17 -31.17 -11.99
C ILE A 33 -21.47 -30.45 -12.34
N ASN A 34 -21.83 -29.48 -11.50
CA ASN A 34 -23.02 -28.65 -11.67
C ASN A 34 -22.63 -27.17 -11.87
N ASP A 35 -23.60 -26.35 -12.25
CA ASP A 35 -23.51 -24.90 -12.37
C ASP A 35 -22.49 -24.40 -13.42
N PHE A 36 -22.12 -25.21 -14.42
CA PHE A 36 -21.28 -24.75 -15.53
C PHE A 36 -22.05 -23.85 -16.51
N HIS A 37 -21.33 -22.96 -17.21
CA HIS A 37 -21.93 -22.07 -18.21
C HIS A 37 -21.96 -22.74 -19.58
N VAL A 38 -23.10 -22.65 -20.28
CA VAL A 38 -23.27 -23.18 -21.63
C VAL A 38 -23.47 -22.03 -22.63
N SER A 39 -22.68 -22.04 -23.70
CA SER A 39 -22.75 -21.11 -24.83
C SER A 39 -22.58 -21.88 -26.16
N GLY A 40 -22.33 -21.16 -27.27
CA GLY A 40 -22.22 -21.74 -28.61
C GLY A 40 -23.50 -21.62 -29.43
N SER A 41 -23.40 -21.93 -30.73
CA SER A 41 -24.49 -21.73 -31.70
C SER A 41 -25.77 -22.54 -31.40
N HIS A 42 -25.62 -23.70 -30.75
CA HIS A 42 -26.68 -24.61 -30.36
C HIS A 42 -26.74 -24.78 -28.83
N GLY A 43 -26.04 -23.95 -28.05
CA GLY A 43 -25.96 -24.07 -26.59
C GLY A 43 -27.32 -23.99 -25.87
N GLY A 44 -28.30 -23.32 -26.47
CA GLY A 44 -29.68 -23.25 -25.95
C GLY A 44 -30.45 -24.58 -25.96
N GLU A 45 -29.93 -25.62 -26.63
CA GLU A 45 -30.51 -26.97 -26.63
C GLU A 45 -30.31 -27.67 -25.27
N ILE A 46 -29.32 -27.26 -24.49
CA ILE A 46 -29.03 -27.81 -23.16
C ILE A 46 -29.90 -27.09 -22.13
N GLN A 47 -31.02 -27.71 -21.77
CA GLN A 47 -31.94 -27.23 -20.73
C GLN A 47 -31.48 -27.71 -19.34
N GLY A 48 -30.30 -27.28 -18.92
CA GLY A 48 -29.69 -27.64 -17.63
C GLY A 48 -28.28 -27.06 -17.46
N ARG A 49 -27.73 -27.13 -16.26
CA ARG A 49 -26.33 -26.75 -15.95
C ARG A 49 -25.58 -27.91 -15.30
N ASP A 50 -25.90 -29.12 -15.71
CA ASP A 50 -25.36 -30.35 -15.16
C ASP A 50 -24.94 -31.32 -16.28
N GLU A 51 -24.16 -32.32 -15.90
CA GLU A 51 -23.57 -33.29 -16.82
C GLU A 51 -24.62 -34.14 -17.54
N ALA A 52 -25.75 -34.42 -16.88
CA ALA A 52 -26.83 -35.23 -17.42
C ALA A 52 -27.51 -34.53 -18.60
N ALA A 53 -27.83 -33.24 -18.46
CA ALA A 53 -28.39 -32.44 -19.55
C ALA A 53 -27.44 -32.38 -20.76
N LEU A 54 -26.12 -32.32 -20.53
CA LEU A 54 -25.12 -32.35 -21.59
C LEU A 54 -25.10 -33.71 -22.30
N LEU A 55 -25.12 -34.82 -21.56
CA LEU A 55 -25.15 -36.17 -22.11
C LEU A 55 -26.41 -36.42 -22.95
N ASP A 56 -27.59 -36.04 -22.45
CA ASP A 56 -28.87 -36.25 -23.12
C ASP A 56 -28.91 -35.55 -24.49
N VAL A 57 -28.44 -34.31 -24.54
CA VAL A 57 -28.42 -33.51 -25.77
C VAL A 57 -27.41 -34.04 -26.79
N LEU A 58 -26.21 -34.44 -26.35
CA LEU A 58 -25.15 -34.92 -27.23
C LEU A 58 -25.37 -36.36 -27.71
N SER A 59 -25.97 -37.21 -26.88
CA SER A 59 -26.18 -38.63 -27.19
C SER A 59 -27.45 -38.91 -28.01
N ASN A 60 -28.33 -37.91 -28.18
CA ASN A 60 -29.57 -38.02 -28.95
C ASN A 60 -29.35 -38.66 -30.34
N GLY A 61 -30.06 -39.77 -30.63
CA GLY A 61 -29.91 -40.57 -31.84
C GLY A 61 -30.25 -39.85 -33.15
N SER A 62 -31.03 -38.75 -33.12
CA SER A 62 -31.31 -37.96 -34.32
C SER A 62 -30.20 -36.95 -34.67
N ARG A 63 -29.21 -36.76 -33.78
CA ARG A 63 -28.16 -35.76 -33.97
C ARG A 63 -27.10 -36.24 -34.95
N GLN A 64 -26.94 -35.49 -36.04
CA GLN A 64 -25.99 -35.76 -37.11
C GLN A 64 -24.60 -35.16 -36.86
N HIS A 65 -24.53 -34.00 -36.18
CA HIS A 65 -23.28 -33.32 -35.86
C HIS A 65 -23.36 -32.60 -34.51
N ALA A 66 -22.26 -32.69 -33.75
CA ALA A 66 -21.95 -31.74 -32.69
C ALA A 66 -20.44 -31.56 -32.57
N PHE A 67 -20.03 -30.31 -32.42
CA PHE A 67 -18.71 -29.92 -31.95
C PHE A 67 -18.86 -29.19 -30.62
N CYS A 68 -18.61 -29.92 -29.53
CA CYS A 68 -18.71 -29.44 -28.16
C CYS A 68 -17.31 -29.15 -27.61
N VAL A 69 -17.09 -27.94 -27.12
CA VAL A 69 -15.82 -27.51 -26.53
C VAL A 69 -16.00 -27.33 -25.03
N VAL A 70 -15.19 -28.03 -24.23
CA VAL A 70 -15.17 -27.92 -22.76
C VAL A 70 -13.97 -27.08 -22.35
N GLN A 71 -14.22 -25.85 -21.92
CA GLN A 71 -13.23 -24.88 -21.50
C GLN A 71 -13.03 -24.90 -19.97
N GLY A 72 -11.78 -24.80 -19.54
CA GLY A 72 -11.43 -24.62 -18.13
C GLY A 72 -9.94 -24.74 -17.87
N GLU A 73 -9.48 -24.23 -16.72
CA GLU A 73 -8.05 -24.33 -16.33
C GLU A 73 -7.61 -25.77 -16.02
N PRO A 74 -6.31 -26.09 -16.04
CA PRO A 74 -5.77 -27.36 -15.55
C PRO A 74 -6.33 -27.69 -14.14
N GLY A 75 -6.79 -28.92 -13.94
CA GLY A 75 -7.41 -29.32 -12.66
C GLY A 75 -8.88 -28.92 -12.46
N SER A 76 -9.49 -28.11 -13.35
CA SER A 76 -10.90 -27.70 -13.26
C SER A 76 -11.95 -28.82 -13.48
N GLY A 77 -11.52 -30.02 -13.89
CA GLY A 77 -12.42 -31.15 -14.12
C GLY A 77 -12.78 -31.42 -15.60
N LYS A 78 -12.15 -30.77 -16.59
CA LYS A 78 -12.39 -31.03 -18.02
C LYS A 78 -12.32 -32.51 -18.41
N SER A 79 -11.18 -33.15 -18.12
CA SER A 79 -10.96 -34.56 -18.44
C SER A 79 -11.90 -35.46 -17.63
N HIS A 80 -12.28 -35.03 -16.42
CA HIS A 80 -13.26 -35.75 -15.59
C HIS A 80 -14.65 -35.76 -16.25
N LEU A 81 -15.13 -34.60 -16.74
CA LEU A 81 -16.40 -34.50 -17.48
C LEU A 81 -16.41 -35.36 -18.74
N ILE A 82 -15.35 -35.27 -19.55
CA ILE A 82 -15.25 -36.00 -20.83
C ILE A 82 -15.19 -37.51 -20.57
N ARG A 83 -14.50 -37.91 -19.50
CA ARG A 83 -14.45 -39.30 -19.06
C ARG A 83 -15.80 -39.79 -18.53
N TRP A 84 -16.51 -38.96 -17.78
CA TRP A 84 -17.87 -39.27 -17.33
C TRP A 84 -18.83 -39.45 -18.51
N LEU A 85 -18.76 -38.58 -19.52
CA LEU A 85 -19.51 -38.72 -20.77
C LEU A 85 -19.17 -40.03 -21.50
N SER A 86 -17.90 -40.42 -21.50
CA SER A 86 -17.49 -41.69 -22.09
C SER A 86 -18.11 -42.88 -21.36
N ILE A 87 -18.07 -42.92 -20.03
CA ILE A 87 -18.57 -44.06 -19.23
C ILE A 87 -20.09 -44.18 -19.31
N ASN A 88 -20.81 -43.05 -19.33
CA ASN A 88 -22.28 -43.01 -19.36
C ASN A 88 -22.85 -42.93 -20.78
N TRP A 89 -22.01 -42.95 -21.83
CA TRP A 89 -22.50 -42.93 -23.20
C TRP A 89 -23.42 -44.14 -23.46
N PRO A 90 -24.63 -43.95 -24.01
CA PRO A 90 -25.55 -45.06 -24.27
C PRO A 90 -24.92 -46.15 -25.13
N GLN A 91 -25.14 -47.42 -24.79
CA GLN A 91 -24.71 -48.56 -25.59
C GLN A 91 -25.60 -48.73 -26.84
N ASN A 92 -25.45 -47.81 -27.80
CA ASN A 92 -26.11 -47.82 -29.11
C ASN A 92 -25.14 -48.29 -30.21
N SER A 93 -25.52 -48.19 -31.49
CA SER A 93 -24.65 -48.46 -32.65
C SER A 93 -23.50 -47.44 -32.86
N ASP A 94 -23.27 -46.55 -31.89
CA ASP A 94 -22.23 -45.52 -31.92
C ASP A 94 -20.84 -46.13 -31.70
N VAL A 95 -19.86 -45.71 -32.51
CA VAL A 95 -18.45 -46.04 -32.31
C VAL A 95 -17.82 -44.94 -31.47
N LYS A 96 -17.61 -45.22 -30.18
CA LYS A 96 -17.02 -44.28 -29.21
C LYS A 96 -15.50 -44.42 -29.13
N LEU A 97 -14.80 -43.32 -29.34
CA LEU A 97 -13.35 -43.20 -29.18
C LEU A 97 -13.03 -42.14 -28.12
N LEU A 98 -12.63 -42.59 -26.94
CA LEU A 98 -12.01 -41.73 -25.92
C LEU A 98 -10.51 -41.65 -26.19
N LEU A 99 -9.96 -40.45 -26.33
CA LEU A 99 -8.53 -40.19 -26.46
C LEU A 99 -8.05 -39.49 -25.19
N GLN A 100 -7.12 -40.17 -24.50
CA GLN A 100 -6.72 -39.83 -23.14
C GLN A 100 -5.36 -39.14 -23.11
N ARG A 101 -5.10 -38.41 -22.03
CA ARG A 101 -3.83 -37.67 -21.84
C ARG A 101 -2.57 -38.53 -21.62
N ALA A 102 -2.71 -39.82 -21.31
CA ALA A 102 -1.63 -40.67 -20.80
C ALA A 102 -0.36 -40.71 -21.70
N ASP A 103 -0.52 -40.74 -23.02
CA ASP A 103 0.59 -40.91 -23.98
C ASP A 103 1.12 -39.61 -24.60
N GLY A 104 0.55 -38.45 -24.22
CA GLY A 104 1.03 -37.08 -24.46
C GLY A 104 1.22 -36.61 -25.91
N SER A 105 1.34 -37.51 -26.87
CA SER A 105 1.83 -37.28 -28.21
C SER A 105 0.80 -37.65 -29.26
N LEU A 106 0.87 -36.96 -30.40
CA LEU A 106 0.17 -37.32 -31.62
C LEU A 106 0.33 -38.81 -31.98
N GLU A 107 1.53 -39.36 -31.77
CA GLU A 107 1.83 -40.77 -32.02
C GLU A 107 1.04 -41.71 -31.10
N GLY A 108 1.00 -41.39 -29.80
CA GLY A 108 0.19 -42.14 -28.82
C GLY A 108 -1.30 -42.07 -29.14
N ALA A 109 -1.80 -40.89 -29.49
CA ALA A 109 -3.21 -40.71 -29.82
C ALA A 109 -3.62 -41.46 -31.11
N LEU A 110 -2.77 -41.46 -32.14
CA LEU A 110 -2.97 -42.29 -33.35
C LEU A 110 -2.86 -43.80 -33.03
N GLY A 111 -2.00 -44.18 -32.08
CA GLY A 111 -1.90 -45.54 -31.54
C GLY A 111 -3.20 -45.99 -30.87
N GLN A 112 -3.77 -45.18 -29.97
CA GLN A 112 -5.05 -45.43 -29.30
C GLN A 112 -6.20 -45.55 -30.30
N MET A 113 -6.23 -44.70 -31.33
CA MET A 113 -7.21 -44.82 -32.42
C MET A 113 -7.06 -46.15 -33.16
N ARG A 114 -5.84 -46.57 -33.49
CA ARG A 114 -5.56 -47.83 -34.19
C ARG A 114 -5.97 -49.06 -33.37
N GLU A 115 -5.85 -49.01 -32.05
CA GLU A 115 -6.21 -50.12 -31.16
C GLU A 115 -7.72 -50.22 -30.90
N ARG A 116 -8.40 -49.07 -30.77
CA ARG A 116 -9.84 -49.01 -30.46
C ARG A 116 -10.73 -49.11 -31.70
N LEU A 117 -10.22 -48.81 -32.89
CA LEU A 117 -10.93 -49.03 -34.16
C LEU A 117 -10.86 -50.51 -34.59
N PRO A 118 -11.86 -51.01 -35.34
CA PRO A 118 -11.82 -52.35 -35.92
C PRO A 118 -10.55 -52.65 -36.71
N ALA A 119 -10.11 -53.92 -36.70
CA ALA A 119 -8.81 -54.34 -37.23
C ALA A 119 -8.56 -54.01 -38.72
N GLU A 120 -9.62 -53.85 -39.50
CA GLU A 120 -9.58 -53.47 -40.93
C GLU A 120 -9.07 -52.04 -41.19
N PHE A 121 -9.12 -51.16 -40.18
CA PHE A 121 -8.64 -49.78 -40.30
C PHE A 121 -7.13 -49.65 -40.08
N ARG A 122 -6.45 -50.71 -39.62
CA ARG A 122 -5.03 -50.68 -39.24
C ARG A 122 -4.11 -50.31 -40.41
N ASP A 123 -4.41 -50.81 -41.61
CA ASP A 123 -3.62 -50.55 -42.83
C ASP A 123 -3.63 -49.06 -43.26
N LEU A 124 -4.62 -48.28 -42.82
CA LEU A 124 -4.68 -46.85 -43.08
C LEU A 124 -3.66 -46.07 -42.26
N PHE A 125 -3.33 -46.57 -41.07
CA PHE A 125 -2.32 -45.97 -40.19
C PHE A 125 -0.89 -46.30 -40.64
N ASP A 126 -0.66 -47.50 -41.20
CA ASP A 126 0.67 -47.93 -41.67
C ASP A 126 1.18 -47.15 -42.91
N LYS A 127 0.28 -46.46 -43.62
CA LYS A 127 0.62 -45.58 -44.76
C LYS A 127 1.05 -44.17 -44.35
N MET A 128 0.88 -43.79 -43.08
CA MET A 128 1.29 -42.48 -42.56
C MET A 128 2.57 -42.60 -41.72
N GLY A 129 3.65 -41.96 -42.18
CA GLY A 129 4.89 -41.78 -41.41
C GLY A 129 5.93 -42.89 -41.59
N ARG A 130 7.12 -42.54 -42.11
CA ARG A 130 8.32 -43.39 -42.03
C ARG A 130 8.94 -43.21 -40.63
N ARG A 131 9.02 -44.29 -39.85
CA ARG A 131 9.70 -44.29 -38.53
C ARG A 131 11.18 -43.90 -38.66
N HIS A 132 11.58 -42.76 -38.12
CA HIS A 132 13.00 -42.47 -37.86
C HIS A 132 13.40 -43.21 -36.57
N ARG A 133 14.14 -44.32 -36.67
CA ARG A 133 14.76 -44.99 -35.50
C ARG A 133 15.93 -44.14 -35.00
N ALA A 134 15.64 -43.06 -34.28
CA ALA A 134 16.64 -42.21 -33.63
C ALA A 134 16.44 -42.23 -32.11
N THR A 135 17.52 -42.08 -31.35
CA THR A 135 17.45 -41.87 -29.88
C THR A 135 16.79 -40.52 -29.58
N ASP A 136 16.28 -40.31 -28.35
CA ASP A 136 15.65 -39.04 -27.93
C ASP A 136 16.53 -37.82 -28.25
N ARG A 137 17.84 -37.95 -28.01
CA ARG A 137 18.85 -36.94 -28.37
C ARG A 137 19.04 -36.78 -29.88
N GLY A 138 18.91 -37.87 -30.65
CA GLY A 138 18.91 -37.83 -32.11
C GLY A 138 17.69 -37.10 -32.67
N ARG A 139 16.51 -37.29 -32.08
CA ARG A 139 15.27 -36.57 -32.44
C ARG A 139 15.38 -35.07 -32.15
N ALA A 140 15.96 -34.69 -31.01
CA ALA A 140 16.22 -33.29 -30.66
C ALA A 140 17.16 -32.61 -31.68
N ASN A 141 18.21 -33.30 -32.12
CA ASN A 141 19.12 -32.77 -33.14
C ASN A 141 18.46 -32.60 -34.52
N ILE A 142 17.56 -33.52 -34.88
CA ILE A 142 16.77 -33.42 -36.12
C ILE A 142 15.81 -32.23 -36.03
N LEU A 143 15.13 -32.05 -34.89
CA LEU A 143 14.26 -30.90 -34.63
C LEU A 143 15.02 -29.57 -34.76
N LEU A 144 16.22 -29.48 -34.17
CA LEU A 144 17.10 -28.31 -34.29
C LEU A 144 17.50 -28.03 -35.74
N SER A 145 17.82 -29.07 -36.51
CA SER A 145 18.23 -28.92 -37.90
C SER A 145 17.04 -28.45 -38.77
N ASN A 146 15.84 -28.96 -38.49
CA ASN A 146 14.62 -28.48 -39.15
C ASN A 146 14.30 -27.02 -38.77
N LEU A 147 14.47 -26.64 -37.49
CA LEU A 147 14.31 -25.26 -37.03
C LEU A 147 15.33 -24.31 -37.68
N ALA A 148 16.59 -24.74 -37.80
CA ALA A 148 17.64 -23.96 -38.44
C ALA A 148 17.31 -23.68 -39.91
N ASN A 149 16.83 -24.69 -40.63
CA ASN A 149 16.35 -24.56 -42.00
C ASN A 149 15.13 -23.62 -42.08
N ALA A 150 14.14 -23.79 -41.21
CA ALA A 150 12.94 -22.96 -41.19
C ALA A 150 13.23 -21.48 -40.86
N LEU A 151 14.30 -21.21 -40.10
CA LEU A 151 14.78 -19.86 -39.80
C LEU A 151 15.48 -19.17 -40.98
N HIS A 152 15.69 -19.89 -42.09
CA HIS A 152 16.19 -19.26 -43.32
C HIS A 152 15.15 -18.25 -43.85
N PRO A 153 15.55 -17.01 -44.20
CA PRO A 153 14.63 -15.94 -44.60
C PRO A 153 13.73 -16.28 -45.80
N ASP A 154 14.18 -17.20 -46.65
CA ASP A 154 13.50 -17.61 -47.88
C ASP A 154 12.82 -18.99 -47.77
N HIS A 155 12.65 -19.56 -46.57
CA HIS A 155 12.01 -20.88 -46.37
C HIS A 155 10.49 -20.86 -46.61
N PHE A 156 9.82 -19.75 -46.26
CA PHE A 156 8.36 -19.61 -46.40
C PHE A 156 8.00 -18.67 -47.56
N ASP A 157 6.97 -19.04 -48.33
CA ASP A 157 6.35 -18.19 -49.36
C ASP A 157 4.82 -18.11 -49.15
N PRO A 158 4.25 -16.94 -48.82
CA PRO A 158 4.93 -15.66 -48.61
C PRO A 158 5.79 -15.64 -47.33
N PRO A 159 6.82 -14.77 -47.25
CA PRO A 159 7.71 -14.69 -46.10
C PRO A 159 6.98 -14.24 -44.82
N LEU A 160 7.39 -14.80 -43.67
CA LEU A 160 6.85 -14.45 -42.35
C LEU A 160 7.30 -13.05 -41.90
N GLU A 161 6.55 -12.42 -41.00
CA GLU A 161 6.78 -11.02 -40.56
C GLU A 161 8.18 -10.77 -39.97
N ASP A 162 8.84 -11.80 -39.44
CA ASP A 162 10.17 -11.73 -38.83
C ASP A 162 11.31 -12.11 -39.80
N ALA A 163 11.01 -12.33 -41.08
CA ALA A 163 11.98 -12.71 -42.10
C ALA A 163 13.13 -11.69 -42.25
N GLU A 164 12.85 -10.39 -42.11
CA GLU A 164 13.88 -9.34 -42.15
C GLU A 164 14.82 -9.37 -40.93
N TRP A 165 14.26 -9.71 -39.76
CA TRP A 165 15.07 -9.92 -38.56
C TRP A 165 15.94 -11.17 -38.69
N CYS A 166 15.39 -12.29 -39.17
CA CYS A 166 16.16 -13.50 -39.45
C CYS A 166 17.26 -13.25 -40.49
N ARG A 167 17.02 -12.41 -41.51
CA ARG A 167 18.00 -12.03 -42.54
C ARG A 167 19.16 -11.21 -41.95
N SER A 168 18.86 -10.30 -41.03
CA SER A 168 19.87 -9.39 -40.45
C SER A 168 20.65 -9.99 -39.28
N VAL A 169 20.07 -10.96 -38.56
CA VAL A 169 20.61 -11.51 -37.30
C VAL A 169 21.06 -12.97 -37.42
N ARG A 170 20.57 -13.69 -38.44
CA ARG A 170 20.92 -15.10 -38.77
C ARG A 170 20.87 -16.06 -37.57
N PRO A 171 19.73 -16.15 -36.85
CA PRO A 171 19.58 -17.04 -35.70
C PRO A 171 19.69 -18.53 -36.07
N GLY A 172 19.34 -18.92 -37.30
CA GLY A 172 19.49 -20.29 -37.79
C GLY A 172 20.95 -20.78 -37.73
N ASP A 173 21.90 -19.93 -38.13
CA ASP A 173 23.33 -20.26 -38.06
C ASP A 173 23.80 -20.51 -36.62
N LEU A 174 23.22 -19.82 -35.62
CA LEU A 174 23.60 -19.96 -34.20
C LEU A 174 23.18 -21.34 -33.67
N ILE A 175 21.93 -21.72 -33.89
CA ILE A 175 21.38 -22.99 -33.38
C ILE A 175 21.88 -24.19 -34.18
N ASP A 176 22.37 -23.97 -35.41
CA ASP A 176 22.93 -25.03 -36.25
C ASP A 176 24.37 -25.43 -35.86
N LEU A 177 25.05 -24.62 -35.03
CA LEU A 177 26.42 -24.89 -34.59
C LEU A 177 26.53 -26.21 -33.80
N PRO A 178 27.52 -27.08 -34.07
CA PRO A 178 27.69 -28.35 -33.36
C PRO A 178 27.79 -28.20 -31.83
N ALA A 179 28.47 -27.14 -31.35
CA ALA A 179 28.62 -26.87 -29.92
C ALA A 179 27.27 -26.60 -29.24
N ILE A 180 26.35 -25.92 -29.93
CA ILE A 180 25.00 -25.61 -29.43
C ILE A 180 24.10 -26.83 -29.55
N LYS A 181 24.07 -27.50 -30.71
CA LYS A 181 23.25 -28.71 -30.93
C LYS A 181 23.51 -29.81 -29.90
N HIS A 182 24.77 -29.98 -29.49
CA HIS A 182 25.12 -31.01 -28.51
C HIS A 182 24.84 -30.62 -27.06
N ALA A 183 24.77 -29.33 -26.73
CA ALA A 183 24.70 -28.86 -25.34
C ALA A 183 23.30 -28.36 -24.93
N TRP A 184 22.60 -27.65 -25.82
CA TRP A 184 21.32 -27.02 -25.50
C TRP A 184 20.20 -28.04 -25.31
N ARG A 185 19.54 -28.04 -24.15
CA ARG A 185 18.51 -29.02 -23.80
C ARG A 185 17.09 -28.55 -24.10
N GLY A 186 16.87 -27.26 -24.33
CA GLY A 186 15.56 -26.70 -24.73
C GLY A 186 14.79 -27.56 -25.74
N PRO A 187 15.36 -27.98 -26.89
CA PRO A 187 14.67 -28.85 -27.85
C PRO A 187 14.29 -30.23 -27.31
N SER A 188 15.11 -30.80 -26.42
CA SER A 188 14.78 -32.04 -25.73
C SER A 188 13.63 -31.82 -24.74
N ARG A 189 13.62 -30.69 -24.01
CA ARG A 189 12.50 -30.28 -23.15
C ARG A 189 11.21 -30.16 -23.93
N ILE A 190 11.23 -29.50 -25.10
CA ILE A 190 10.08 -29.39 -25.99
C ILE A 190 9.58 -30.77 -26.42
N LEU A 191 10.47 -31.66 -26.89
CA LEU A 191 10.07 -33.02 -27.25
C LEU A 191 9.55 -33.83 -26.06
N SER A 192 10.17 -33.73 -24.89
CA SER A 192 9.71 -34.40 -23.67
C SER A 192 8.34 -33.90 -23.22
N LEU A 193 8.08 -32.58 -23.30
CA LEU A 193 6.77 -32.00 -23.03
C LEU A 193 5.72 -32.45 -24.05
N MET A 194 6.09 -32.57 -25.33
CA MET A 194 5.23 -33.10 -26.39
C MET A 194 5.00 -34.62 -26.31
N GLU A 195 5.94 -35.37 -25.73
CA GLU A 195 5.82 -36.81 -25.46
C GLU A 195 5.18 -37.10 -24.10
N GLY A 196 4.87 -36.06 -23.33
CA GLY A 196 4.37 -36.14 -21.98
C GLY A 196 5.41 -36.54 -20.92
N LYS A 197 6.64 -36.95 -21.23
CA LYS A 197 7.64 -37.32 -20.21
C LYS A 197 8.03 -36.09 -19.37
N GLY A 198 7.41 -35.93 -18.19
CA GLY A 198 7.84 -34.97 -17.16
C GLY A 198 9.25 -35.34 -16.68
N GLY A 199 10.05 -34.33 -16.32
CA GLY A 199 11.41 -34.56 -15.84
C GLY A 199 11.45 -35.47 -14.61
N ASP A 200 12.59 -36.15 -14.42
CA ASP A 200 12.90 -37.14 -13.37
C ASP A 200 12.78 -36.63 -11.91
N ASP A 201 12.30 -35.40 -11.70
CA ASP A 201 12.34 -34.69 -10.44
C ASP A 201 10.95 -34.12 -10.10
N GLY A 202 10.02 -35.01 -9.71
CA GLY A 202 8.75 -34.73 -9.01
C GLY A 202 7.77 -33.68 -9.57
N SER A 203 8.08 -33.07 -10.71
CA SER A 203 7.37 -31.95 -11.32
C SER A 203 6.46 -32.49 -12.43
N GLU A 204 5.35 -33.10 -12.01
CA GLU A 204 4.39 -33.68 -12.94
C GLU A 204 3.55 -32.61 -13.66
N ARG A 205 3.81 -32.51 -14.98
CA ARG A 205 2.87 -32.37 -16.11
C ARG A 205 1.66 -31.42 -15.97
N ASN A 206 1.80 -30.23 -15.41
CA ASN A 206 0.75 -29.22 -15.56
C ASN A 206 1.27 -28.00 -16.33
N SER A 207 0.73 -27.83 -17.53
CA SER A 207 0.54 -26.53 -18.21
C SER A 207 1.73 -25.84 -18.87
N GLN A 208 2.96 -26.37 -18.84
CA GLN A 208 3.99 -25.83 -19.74
C GLN A 208 3.55 -26.09 -21.19
N SER A 209 3.22 -25.04 -21.94
CA SER A 209 3.07 -25.17 -23.39
C SER A 209 4.40 -25.69 -23.93
N ALA A 210 4.35 -26.57 -24.93
CA ALA A 210 5.55 -27.10 -25.57
C ALA A 210 6.20 -26.03 -26.47
N SER A 211 6.41 -24.82 -25.94
CA SER A 211 6.94 -23.64 -26.58
C SER A 211 8.26 -23.26 -25.94
N PHE A 212 9.17 -22.73 -26.75
CA PHE A 212 10.39 -22.12 -26.26
C PHE A 212 10.03 -20.91 -25.39
N ASP A 213 10.77 -20.71 -24.30
CA ASP A 213 10.56 -19.64 -23.34
C ASP A 213 11.87 -18.90 -23.01
N ALA A 214 11.79 -17.88 -22.13
CA ALA A 214 12.96 -17.09 -21.76
C ALA A 214 14.04 -17.91 -21.04
N PHE A 215 13.67 -18.95 -20.29
CA PHE A 215 14.62 -19.82 -19.57
C PHE A 215 15.35 -20.78 -20.52
N ASP A 216 14.72 -21.23 -21.61
CA ASP A 216 15.43 -21.98 -22.66
C ASP A 216 16.52 -21.13 -23.32
N ILE A 217 16.27 -19.83 -23.49
CA ILE A 217 17.24 -18.91 -24.09
C ILE A 217 18.35 -18.56 -23.09
N GLU A 218 18.05 -18.48 -21.80
CA GLU A 218 19.05 -18.39 -20.73
C GLU A 218 20.01 -19.60 -20.76
N GLU A 219 19.47 -20.82 -20.89
CA GLU A 219 20.28 -22.04 -21.04
C GLU A 219 21.12 -22.00 -22.32
N LEU A 220 20.50 -21.62 -23.45
CA LEU A 220 21.21 -21.44 -24.72
C LEU A 220 22.37 -20.45 -24.59
N ALA A 221 22.15 -19.32 -23.90
CA ALA A 221 23.14 -18.28 -23.68
C ALA A 221 24.33 -18.79 -22.85
N SER A 222 24.11 -19.68 -21.89
CA SER A 222 25.19 -20.32 -21.11
C SER A 222 26.16 -21.12 -22.00
N HIS A 223 25.70 -21.60 -23.15
CA HIS A 223 26.50 -22.34 -24.13
C HIS A 223 27.02 -21.46 -25.28
N CYS A 224 26.55 -20.22 -25.40
CA CYS A 224 27.01 -19.26 -26.41
C CYS A 224 28.48 -18.85 -26.25
N GLY A 225 29.11 -19.12 -25.10
CA GLY A 225 30.56 -18.92 -24.91
C GLY A 225 31.42 -19.71 -25.91
N GLY A 226 30.94 -20.88 -26.37
CA GLY A 226 31.62 -21.71 -27.38
C GLY A 226 31.47 -21.23 -28.83
N VAL A 227 30.69 -20.17 -29.06
CA VAL A 227 30.47 -19.59 -30.40
C VAL A 227 31.65 -18.69 -30.79
N PHE A 228 32.29 -18.04 -29.82
CA PHE A 228 33.44 -17.18 -30.05
C PHE A 228 34.64 -18.05 -30.48
N ASN A 229 35.18 -17.80 -31.67
CA ASN A 229 36.23 -18.59 -32.35
C ASN A 229 35.77 -19.90 -33.03
N SER A 230 34.46 -20.10 -33.22
CA SER A 230 33.92 -21.27 -33.93
C SER A 230 33.94 -21.15 -35.47
N GLY A 231 34.37 -20.00 -36.00
CA GLY A 231 34.32 -19.69 -37.45
C GLY A 231 32.95 -19.23 -37.95
N ALA A 232 32.00 -18.95 -37.03
CA ALA A 232 30.69 -18.40 -37.36
C ALA A 232 30.76 -16.97 -37.93
N PHE A 233 29.74 -16.54 -38.67
CA PHE A 233 29.66 -15.18 -39.19
C PHE A 233 29.61 -14.15 -38.03
N GLY A 234 30.30 -13.01 -38.17
CA GLY A 234 30.35 -11.98 -37.12
C GLY A 234 28.99 -11.36 -36.74
N VAL A 235 27.93 -11.61 -37.51
CA VAL A 235 26.55 -11.28 -37.14
C VAL A 235 26.03 -12.25 -36.07
N THR A 236 26.29 -13.55 -36.22
CA THR A 236 25.92 -14.63 -35.30
C THR A 236 26.64 -14.47 -33.96
N GLU A 237 27.91 -14.06 -33.98
CA GLU A 237 28.67 -13.76 -32.74
C GLU A 237 28.09 -12.56 -31.97
N ARG A 238 27.56 -11.55 -32.67
CA ARG A 238 26.87 -10.42 -32.04
C ARG A 238 25.53 -10.82 -31.43
N LEU A 239 24.80 -11.73 -32.06
CA LEU A 239 23.59 -12.32 -31.47
C LEU A 239 23.94 -13.07 -30.17
N ALA A 240 24.92 -13.97 -30.24
CA ALA A 240 25.39 -14.74 -29.09
C ALA A 240 25.81 -13.84 -27.92
N ARG A 241 26.51 -12.73 -28.19
CA ARG A 241 26.87 -11.75 -27.15
C ARG A 241 25.65 -11.11 -26.49
N LYS A 242 24.67 -10.67 -27.27
CA LYS A 242 23.46 -10.04 -26.74
C LYS A 242 22.61 -11.00 -25.90
N LEU A 243 22.56 -12.28 -26.27
CA LEU A 243 21.86 -13.29 -25.48
C LEU A 243 22.57 -13.53 -24.13
N ILE A 244 23.91 -13.53 -24.09
CA ILE A 244 24.67 -13.62 -22.85
C ILE A 244 24.39 -12.42 -21.93
N ASP A 245 24.35 -11.21 -22.49
CA ASP A 245 24.09 -9.99 -21.72
C ASP A 245 22.66 -9.98 -21.13
N GLU A 246 21.66 -10.40 -21.92
CA GLU A 246 20.26 -10.49 -21.46
C GLU A 246 20.03 -11.65 -20.47
N ALA A 247 20.81 -12.74 -20.54
CA ALA A 247 20.68 -13.90 -19.66
C ALA A 247 20.86 -13.56 -18.18
N ALA A 248 21.74 -12.61 -17.83
CA ALA A 248 21.90 -12.14 -16.45
C ALA A 248 20.61 -11.52 -15.89
N THR A 249 19.88 -10.77 -16.72
CA THR A 249 18.59 -10.18 -16.33
C THR A 249 17.52 -11.25 -16.15
N ILE A 250 17.54 -12.31 -16.96
CA ILE A 250 16.59 -13.43 -16.85
C ILE A 250 16.86 -14.21 -15.55
N ALA A 251 18.13 -14.45 -15.21
CA ALA A 251 18.53 -15.11 -13.96
C ALA A 251 18.06 -14.32 -12.72
N GLU A 252 18.26 -13.00 -12.69
CA GLU A 252 17.78 -12.12 -11.61
C GLU A 252 16.25 -12.18 -11.44
N LEU A 253 15.51 -12.15 -12.55
CA LEU A 253 14.04 -12.24 -12.52
C LEU A 253 13.56 -13.60 -12.01
N ARG A 254 14.25 -14.68 -12.40
CA ARG A 254 13.96 -16.04 -11.93
C ARG A 254 14.20 -16.20 -10.43
N GLU A 255 15.29 -15.65 -9.90
CA GLU A 255 15.57 -15.65 -8.44
C GLU A 255 14.54 -14.85 -7.65
N ALA A 256 13.98 -13.80 -8.25
CA ALA A 256 12.88 -13.01 -7.67
C ALA A 256 11.49 -13.68 -7.81
N GLY A 257 11.43 -14.92 -8.30
CA GLY A 257 10.20 -15.72 -8.40
C GLY A 257 9.32 -15.42 -9.62
N TRP A 258 9.82 -14.68 -10.62
CA TRP A 258 9.07 -14.42 -11.84
C TRP A 258 9.02 -15.66 -12.74
N THR A 259 7.85 -15.94 -13.30
CA THR A 259 7.65 -17.00 -14.30
C THR A 259 8.05 -16.54 -15.71
N ALA A 260 8.34 -17.47 -16.62
CA ALA A 260 8.71 -17.12 -17.99
C ALA A 260 7.59 -16.36 -18.75
N ASP A 261 6.33 -16.64 -18.45
CA ASP A 261 5.17 -15.97 -19.04
C ASP A 261 5.02 -14.52 -18.52
N GLU A 262 5.24 -14.28 -17.22
CA GLU A 262 5.25 -12.93 -16.64
C GLU A 262 6.42 -12.10 -17.18
N ILE A 263 7.58 -12.73 -17.37
CA ILE A 263 8.74 -12.08 -18.01
C ILE A 263 8.38 -11.68 -19.45
N ALA A 264 7.70 -12.56 -20.20
CA ALA A 264 7.26 -12.28 -21.56
C ALA A 264 6.19 -11.18 -21.64
N ALA A 265 5.27 -11.12 -20.68
CA ALA A 265 4.20 -10.13 -20.64
C ALA A 265 4.70 -8.75 -20.18
N ASP A 266 5.38 -8.69 -19.04
CA ASP A 266 5.64 -7.43 -18.32
C ASP A 266 7.09 -6.95 -18.45
N GLN A 267 8.04 -7.85 -18.68
CA GLN A 267 9.48 -7.54 -18.72
C GLN A 267 10.09 -7.65 -20.13
N SER A 268 9.28 -7.84 -21.18
CA SER A 268 9.74 -7.97 -22.57
C SER A 268 10.64 -6.84 -23.07
N HIS A 269 10.46 -5.63 -22.53
CA HIS A 269 11.27 -4.46 -22.86
C HIS A 269 12.70 -4.53 -22.33
N ARG A 270 12.97 -5.33 -21.29
CA ARG A 270 14.30 -5.52 -20.69
C ARG A 270 15.14 -6.58 -21.41
N ILE A 271 14.48 -7.53 -22.08
CA ILE A 271 15.12 -8.65 -22.80
C ILE A 271 14.64 -8.75 -24.28
N PRO A 272 14.76 -7.66 -25.06
CA PRO A 272 14.11 -7.55 -26.37
C PRO A 272 14.68 -8.52 -27.43
N VAL A 273 15.95 -8.93 -27.35
CA VAL A 273 16.54 -9.86 -28.32
C VAL A 273 16.09 -11.29 -28.04
N THR A 274 16.05 -11.66 -26.77
CA THR A 274 15.53 -12.94 -26.29
C THR A 274 14.10 -13.14 -26.73
N MET A 275 13.22 -12.15 -26.50
CA MET A 275 11.81 -12.26 -26.90
C MET A 275 11.61 -12.38 -28.41
N LYS A 276 12.44 -11.71 -29.22
CA LYS A 276 12.42 -11.87 -30.69
C LYS A 276 12.83 -13.28 -31.12
N LEU A 277 13.85 -13.85 -30.49
CA LEU A 277 14.28 -15.22 -30.78
C LEU A 277 13.24 -16.25 -30.35
N VAL A 278 12.66 -16.12 -29.15
CA VAL A 278 11.56 -16.96 -28.66
C VAL A 278 10.38 -16.94 -29.63
N SER A 279 9.95 -15.74 -30.05
CA SER A 279 8.86 -15.59 -31.02
C SER A 279 9.20 -16.25 -32.36
N ALA A 280 10.42 -16.06 -32.88
CA ALA A 280 10.83 -16.62 -34.16
C ALA A 280 10.92 -18.16 -34.16
N LEU A 281 11.39 -18.74 -33.06
CA LEU A 281 11.44 -20.20 -32.85
C LEU A 281 10.04 -20.79 -32.74
N ASN A 282 9.19 -20.21 -31.89
CA ASN A 282 7.83 -20.72 -31.67
C ASN A 282 6.94 -20.62 -32.93
N ARG A 283 7.10 -19.55 -33.72
CA ARG A 283 6.38 -19.38 -34.99
C ARG A 283 6.72 -20.46 -36.03
N ARG A 284 7.92 -21.05 -35.95
CA ARG A 284 8.43 -22.09 -36.87
C ARG A 284 8.44 -23.49 -36.28
N ARG A 285 8.16 -23.62 -34.98
CA ARG A 285 8.14 -24.88 -34.23
C ARG A 285 7.26 -25.93 -34.91
N ASN A 286 6.05 -25.56 -35.31
CA ASN A 286 5.08 -26.49 -35.89
C ASN A 286 5.60 -27.10 -37.21
N ASP A 287 6.18 -26.29 -38.11
CA ASP A 287 6.80 -26.77 -39.35
C ASP A 287 7.96 -27.73 -39.08
N ALA A 288 8.82 -27.38 -38.11
CA ALA A 288 9.96 -28.22 -37.75
C ALA A 288 9.56 -29.57 -37.11
N VAL A 289 8.48 -29.59 -36.32
CA VAL A 289 7.90 -30.78 -35.69
C VAL A 289 7.17 -31.66 -36.72
N GLN A 290 6.40 -31.09 -37.64
CA GLN A 290 5.73 -31.84 -38.71
C GLN A 290 6.75 -32.59 -39.59
N ASN A 291 7.85 -31.91 -39.92
CA ASN A 291 8.96 -32.50 -40.68
C ASN A 291 9.70 -33.61 -39.90
N LEU A 292 9.66 -33.58 -38.55
CA LEU A 292 10.18 -34.65 -37.70
C LEU A 292 9.27 -35.88 -37.65
N LEU A 293 7.94 -35.68 -37.57
CA LEU A 293 6.94 -36.75 -37.42
C LEU A 293 6.56 -37.43 -38.75
N GLY A 294 6.77 -36.75 -39.89
CA GLY A 294 6.47 -37.31 -41.21
C GLY A 294 4.97 -37.52 -41.50
N VAL A 295 4.10 -36.89 -40.71
CA VAL A 295 2.64 -36.87 -40.91
C VAL A 295 2.26 -35.47 -41.39
N SER A 296 1.75 -35.36 -42.61
CA SER A 296 1.24 -34.09 -43.14
C SER A 296 -0.19 -33.83 -42.68
N ALA A 297 -0.55 -32.56 -42.53
CA ALA A 297 -1.92 -32.07 -42.33
C ALA A 297 -2.95 -32.74 -43.27
N GLU A 298 -2.57 -32.92 -44.54
CA GLU A 298 -3.41 -33.52 -45.57
C GLU A 298 -3.59 -35.04 -45.38
N GLY A 299 -2.56 -35.73 -44.86
CA GLY A 299 -2.62 -37.15 -44.53
C GLY A 299 -3.66 -37.43 -43.43
N LEU A 300 -3.68 -36.60 -42.38
CA LEU A 300 -4.63 -36.74 -41.27
C LEU A 300 -6.08 -36.50 -41.73
N LYS A 301 -6.32 -35.48 -42.55
CA LYS A 301 -7.63 -35.20 -43.15
C LYS A 301 -8.13 -36.38 -43.99
N THR A 302 -7.24 -36.98 -44.77
CA THR A 302 -7.55 -38.14 -45.62
C THR A 302 -7.90 -39.37 -44.78
N LEU A 303 -7.16 -39.63 -43.70
CA LEU A 303 -7.43 -40.72 -42.77
C LEU A 303 -8.83 -40.61 -42.16
N PHE A 304 -9.14 -39.47 -41.53
CA PHE A 304 -10.44 -39.29 -40.88
C PHE A 304 -11.59 -39.34 -41.88
N ARG A 305 -11.40 -38.85 -43.10
CA ARG A 305 -12.38 -39.01 -44.18
C ARG A 305 -12.63 -40.49 -44.49
N GLN A 306 -11.57 -41.28 -44.68
CA GLN A 306 -11.69 -42.71 -44.99
C GLN A 306 -12.39 -43.50 -43.88
N ILE A 307 -12.07 -43.20 -42.61
CA ILE A 307 -12.75 -43.79 -41.45
C ILE A 307 -14.24 -43.43 -41.46
N ARG A 308 -14.59 -42.15 -41.69
CA ARG A 308 -15.98 -41.70 -41.71
C ARG A 308 -16.80 -42.26 -42.87
N VAL A 309 -16.21 -42.44 -44.05
CA VAL A 309 -16.86 -43.09 -45.21
C VAL A 309 -17.17 -44.55 -44.89
N ALA A 310 -16.19 -45.30 -44.38
CA ALA A 310 -16.37 -46.71 -44.03
C ALA A 310 -17.38 -46.94 -42.89
N LEU A 311 -17.47 -46.01 -41.93
CA LEU A 311 -18.51 -46.04 -40.88
C LEU A 311 -19.89 -45.66 -41.44
N ALA A 312 -19.97 -44.81 -42.48
CA ALA A 312 -21.21 -44.43 -43.13
C ALA A 312 -21.89 -45.63 -43.79
N GLU A 313 -21.11 -46.49 -44.46
CA GLU A 313 -21.57 -47.74 -45.06
C GLU A 313 -22.22 -48.69 -44.05
N ARG A 314 -21.95 -48.51 -42.75
CA ARG A 314 -22.47 -49.32 -41.64
C ARG A 314 -23.64 -48.66 -40.91
N GLY A 315 -24.04 -47.45 -41.29
CA GLY A 315 -25.03 -46.66 -40.56
C GLY A 315 -24.61 -46.33 -39.12
N GLN A 316 -23.31 -46.34 -38.82
CA GLN A 316 -22.77 -46.06 -37.50
C GLN A 316 -22.40 -44.59 -37.37
N ARG A 317 -22.50 -44.03 -36.17
CA ARG A 317 -22.06 -42.67 -35.85
C ARG A 317 -20.75 -42.71 -35.07
N LEU A 318 -19.84 -41.79 -35.39
CA LEU A 318 -18.56 -41.65 -34.70
C LEU A 318 -18.69 -40.66 -33.54
N VAL A 319 -18.30 -41.08 -32.34
CA VAL A 319 -18.27 -40.24 -31.14
C VAL A 319 -16.82 -40.10 -30.68
N LEU A 320 -16.25 -38.91 -30.84
CA LEU A 320 -14.86 -38.60 -30.52
C LEU A 320 -14.76 -37.74 -29.26
N LEU A 321 -14.21 -38.31 -28.19
CA LEU A 321 -14.07 -37.68 -26.88
C LEU A 321 -12.58 -37.41 -26.63
N LEU A 322 -12.16 -36.15 -26.69
CA LEU A 322 -10.77 -35.71 -26.55
C LEU A 322 -10.58 -35.03 -25.19
N GLU A 323 -9.90 -35.68 -24.24
CA GLU A 323 -9.71 -35.14 -22.89
C GLU A 323 -8.95 -33.80 -22.87
N ASP A 324 -8.05 -33.61 -23.85
CA ASP A 324 -7.27 -32.39 -24.05
C ASP A 324 -6.79 -32.30 -25.51
N ILE A 325 -6.99 -31.16 -26.16
CA ILE A 325 -6.51 -30.91 -27.53
C ILE A 325 -5.01 -30.54 -27.60
N THR A 326 -4.42 -30.13 -26.48
CA THR A 326 -3.03 -29.63 -26.44
C THR A 326 -1.98 -30.70 -26.79
N SER A 327 -2.31 -31.99 -26.67
CA SER A 327 -1.45 -33.09 -27.15
C SER A 327 -1.33 -33.17 -28.69
N TRP A 328 -2.16 -32.42 -29.42
CA TRP A 328 -2.17 -32.33 -30.89
C TRP A 328 -1.58 -31.00 -31.41
N GLU A 329 -0.90 -30.24 -30.55
CA GLU A 329 -0.30 -28.94 -30.89
C GLU A 329 0.70 -29.09 -32.06
N GLY A 330 0.40 -28.43 -33.18
CA GLY A 330 1.16 -28.55 -34.44
C GLY A 330 0.40 -29.21 -35.59
N ILE A 331 -0.75 -29.87 -35.37
CA ILE A 331 -1.68 -30.34 -36.43
C ILE A 331 -3.14 -29.94 -36.10
N ASP A 332 -3.30 -29.01 -35.16
CA ASP A 332 -4.56 -28.59 -34.59
C ASP A 332 -5.54 -27.98 -35.60
N ASP A 333 -5.10 -27.11 -36.49
CA ASP A 333 -5.96 -26.55 -37.55
C ASP A 333 -6.56 -27.66 -38.44
N SER A 334 -5.76 -28.70 -38.73
CA SER A 334 -6.20 -29.81 -39.57
C SER A 334 -7.14 -30.77 -38.86
N LEU A 335 -6.95 -30.97 -37.56
CA LEU A 335 -7.87 -31.73 -36.73
C LEU A 335 -9.19 -30.98 -36.54
N ILE A 336 -9.15 -29.69 -36.20
CA ILE A 336 -10.35 -28.85 -36.03
C ILE A 336 -11.15 -28.81 -37.33
N ASP A 337 -10.49 -28.70 -38.49
CA ASP A 337 -11.14 -28.82 -39.80
C ASP A 337 -11.94 -30.13 -39.95
N VAL A 338 -11.39 -31.25 -39.47
CA VAL A 338 -12.08 -32.55 -39.47
C VAL A 338 -13.30 -32.54 -38.54
N LEU A 339 -13.16 -32.01 -37.32
CA LEU A 339 -14.22 -31.96 -36.30
C LEU A 339 -15.41 -31.07 -36.73
N VAL A 340 -15.09 -30.01 -37.45
CA VAL A 340 -16.03 -29.01 -37.95
C VAL A 340 -16.79 -29.48 -39.19
N THR A 341 -16.25 -30.46 -39.95
CA THR A 341 -16.85 -30.92 -41.20
C THR A 341 -18.16 -31.68 -40.95
N ASN A 342 -19.29 -31.06 -41.30
CA ASN A 342 -20.63 -31.65 -41.20
C ASN A 342 -20.94 -32.54 -42.44
N ALA A 343 -21.56 -33.71 -42.22
CA ALA A 343 -21.99 -34.62 -43.28
C ALA A 343 -22.96 -33.95 -44.28
N ASP A 344 -23.75 -32.97 -43.82
CA ASP A 344 -24.78 -32.29 -44.63
C ASP A 344 -24.25 -31.15 -45.52
N THR A 345 -22.99 -30.73 -45.37
CA THR A 345 -22.46 -29.54 -46.10
C THR A 345 -22.12 -29.79 -47.58
N ARG A 346 -22.33 -31.01 -48.10
CA ARG A 346 -22.22 -31.34 -49.53
C ARG A 346 -23.58 -31.56 -50.18
N GLY A 347 -24.27 -30.45 -50.46
CA GLY A 347 -25.17 -30.30 -51.61
C GLY A 347 -26.55 -30.98 -51.54
N ALA A 348 -27.57 -30.25 -51.99
CA ALA A 348 -28.97 -30.66 -52.06
C ALA A 348 -29.30 -31.84 -53.02
N ASP A 349 -28.31 -32.62 -53.49
CA ASP A 349 -28.49 -33.66 -54.52
C ASP A 349 -27.62 -34.94 -54.34
N GLY A 350 -27.07 -35.25 -53.16
CA GLY A 350 -26.26 -36.46 -52.97
C GLY A 350 -26.40 -37.13 -51.61
N ALA A 351 -26.50 -38.47 -51.60
CA ALA A 351 -26.51 -39.27 -50.37
C ALA A 351 -25.28 -38.97 -49.51
N ALA A 352 -25.46 -38.88 -48.18
CA ALA A 352 -24.40 -38.60 -47.23
C ALA A 352 -23.27 -39.64 -47.33
N ASP A 353 -22.13 -39.26 -47.91
CA ASP A 353 -20.96 -40.13 -48.12
C ASP A 353 -20.11 -40.32 -46.84
N MET A 354 -20.46 -39.64 -45.74
CA MET A 354 -19.69 -39.68 -44.49
C MET A 354 -20.61 -39.87 -43.29
N CYS A 355 -20.12 -40.60 -42.28
CA CYS A 355 -20.88 -40.86 -41.08
C CYS A 355 -21.11 -39.59 -40.24
N PRO A 356 -22.17 -39.59 -39.40
CA PRO A 356 -22.40 -38.56 -38.39
C PRO A 356 -21.22 -38.48 -37.41
N LEU A 357 -20.93 -37.28 -36.88
CA LEU A 357 -19.81 -37.04 -35.97
C LEU A 357 -20.23 -36.20 -34.77
N ILE A 358 -20.08 -36.77 -33.57
CA ILE A 358 -20.18 -36.05 -32.30
C ILE A 358 -18.76 -35.92 -31.74
N SER A 359 -18.34 -34.71 -31.42
CA SER A 359 -17.02 -34.43 -30.86
C SER A 359 -17.13 -33.61 -29.59
N VAL A 360 -16.44 -34.05 -28.54
CA VAL A 360 -16.31 -33.31 -27.27
C VAL A 360 -14.83 -33.13 -26.98
N VAL A 361 -14.39 -31.88 -26.85
CA VAL A 361 -12.96 -31.55 -26.79
C VAL A 361 -12.65 -30.66 -25.60
N GLY A 362 -11.73 -31.10 -24.74
CA GLY A 362 -11.19 -30.30 -23.65
C GLY A 362 -10.16 -29.27 -24.15
N VAL A 363 -10.33 -28.00 -23.81
CA VAL A 363 -9.41 -26.92 -24.16
C VAL A 363 -9.13 -26.01 -22.97
N THR A 364 -7.94 -25.41 -22.92
CA THR A 364 -7.63 -24.36 -21.95
C THR A 364 -8.17 -23.00 -22.44
N PRO A 365 -8.47 -22.03 -21.54
CA PRO A 365 -8.90 -20.70 -21.95
C PRO A 365 -7.91 -20.00 -22.87
N GLY A 366 -6.61 -20.12 -22.59
CA GLY A 366 -5.54 -19.58 -23.44
C GLY A 366 -5.53 -20.17 -24.84
N TYR A 367 -5.71 -21.49 -24.98
CA TYR A 367 -5.79 -22.15 -26.29
C TYR A 367 -7.04 -21.70 -27.07
N TYR A 368 -8.19 -21.62 -26.39
CA TYR A 368 -9.42 -21.13 -26.99
C TYR A 368 -9.28 -19.70 -27.54
N LYS A 369 -8.61 -18.80 -26.80
CA LYS A 369 -8.30 -17.42 -27.21
C LYS A 369 -7.40 -17.34 -28.46
N LYS A 370 -6.66 -18.41 -28.81
CA LYS A 370 -5.83 -18.49 -30.03
C LYS A 370 -6.60 -19.01 -31.26
N LEU A 371 -7.74 -19.69 -31.08
CA LEU A 371 -8.53 -20.20 -32.20
C LEU A 371 -9.02 -19.09 -33.13
N HIS A 372 -8.89 -19.31 -34.45
CA HIS A 372 -9.41 -18.40 -35.46
C HIS A 372 -10.94 -18.22 -35.35
N GLY A 373 -11.43 -17.00 -35.64
CA GLY A 373 -12.84 -16.64 -35.46
C GLY A 373 -13.82 -17.48 -36.30
N ASN A 374 -13.40 -17.96 -37.46
CA ASN A 374 -14.15 -18.88 -38.31
C ASN A 374 -14.39 -20.25 -37.65
N TYR A 375 -13.42 -20.77 -36.87
CA TYR A 375 -13.58 -22.01 -36.12
C TYR A 375 -14.46 -21.82 -34.90
N ARG A 376 -14.30 -20.70 -34.17
CA ARG A 376 -15.17 -20.38 -33.03
C ARG A 376 -16.64 -20.30 -33.42
N ALA A 377 -16.93 -19.70 -34.58
CA ALA A 377 -18.30 -19.60 -35.11
C ALA A 377 -18.94 -20.98 -35.43
N ARG A 378 -18.12 -22.03 -35.56
CA ARG A 378 -18.55 -23.40 -35.90
C ARG A 378 -18.64 -24.32 -34.68
N ILE A 379 -18.37 -23.80 -33.48
CA ILE A 379 -18.60 -24.50 -32.21
C ILE A 379 -20.12 -24.58 -31.98
N THR A 380 -20.63 -25.79 -31.83
CA THR A 380 -22.06 -26.04 -31.58
C THR A 380 -22.41 -25.80 -30.12
N HIS A 381 -21.59 -26.32 -29.21
CA HIS A 381 -21.80 -26.22 -27.77
C HIS A 381 -20.48 -25.82 -27.11
N GLU A 382 -20.53 -24.91 -26.18
CA GLU A 382 -19.38 -24.46 -25.40
C GLU A 382 -19.74 -24.57 -23.93
N VAL A 383 -18.97 -25.37 -23.19
CA VAL A 383 -19.15 -25.63 -21.76
C VAL A 383 -17.98 -25.00 -21.03
N ASN A 384 -18.23 -23.99 -20.20
CA ASN A 384 -17.20 -23.33 -19.40
C ASN A 384 -17.32 -23.76 -17.94
N LEU A 385 -16.27 -24.43 -17.45
CA LEU A 385 -16.20 -24.98 -16.09
C LEU A 385 -15.72 -23.96 -15.04
N GLY A 386 -15.35 -22.74 -15.46
CA GLY A 386 -14.88 -21.66 -14.59
C GLY A 386 -15.68 -20.36 -14.73
N ALA A 387 -15.76 -19.57 -13.66
CA ALA A 387 -16.29 -18.21 -13.69
C ALA A 387 -15.14 -17.23 -13.38
N ALA A 388 -14.61 -16.55 -14.39
CA ALA A 388 -13.67 -15.44 -14.17
C ALA A 388 -14.50 -14.17 -13.90
N GLN A 389 -14.28 -13.51 -12.76
CA GLN A 389 -14.89 -12.20 -12.48
C GLN A 389 -14.12 -11.06 -13.16
N GLN A 390 -12.83 -11.25 -13.49
CA GLN A 390 -11.97 -10.32 -14.25
C GLN A 390 -10.94 -11.05 -15.14
N ASP A 391 -10.47 -10.39 -16.20
CA ASP A 391 -9.34 -10.88 -17.01
C ASP A 391 -8.05 -10.85 -16.16
N GLY A 392 -7.45 -12.02 -15.91
CA GLY A 392 -6.23 -12.16 -15.10
C GLY A 392 -6.43 -12.82 -13.73
N GLU A 393 -7.66 -13.04 -13.29
CA GLU A 393 -7.94 -13.84 -12.07
C GLU A 393 -8.09 -15.33 -12.40
N LEU A 394 -7.49 -16.19 -11.57
CA LEU A 394 -7.60 -17.66 -11.67
C LEU A 394 -9.06 -18.11 -11.44
N GLN A 395 -9.56 -18.97 -12.32
CA GLN A 395 -10.96 -19.43 -12.32
C GLN A 395 -11.29 -20.29 -11.08
N ASP A 396 -12.35 -19.93 -10.36
CA ASP A 396 -12.93 -20.75 -9.28
C ASP A 396 -13.56 -22.04 -9.84
N VAL A 397 -13.11 -23.21 -9.37
CA VAL A 397 -13.54 -24.53 -9.87
C VAL A 397 -14.94 -24.85 -9.33
N ALA A 398 -15.91 -25.05 -10.24
CA ALA A 398 -17.32 -25.27 -9.90
C ALA A 398 -17.57 -26.38 -8.85
N THR A 399 -16.75 -27.43 -8.83
CA THR A 399 -16.92 -28.61 -7.96
C THR A 399 -16.51 -28.43 -6.51
N LEU A 400 -15.68 -27.43 -6.16
CA LEU A 400 -15.18 -27.22 -4.79
C LEU A 400 -15.57 -25.86 -4.19
N ARG A 401 -16.41 -25.09 -4.89
CA ARG A 401 -16.80 -23.74 -4.47
C ARG A 401 -17.48 -23.72 -3.10
N ARG A 402 -18.46 -24.61 -2.87
CA ARG A 402 -19.21 -24.66 -1.60
C ARG A 402 -18.55 -25.61 -0.61
N ARG A 403 -18.65 -25.27 0.69
CA ARG A 403 -18.14 -26.11 1.78
C ARG A 403 -18.70 -27.53 1.74
N ASP A 404 -20.01 -27.67 1.52
CA ASP A 404 -20.67 -28.97 1.51
C ASP A 404 -20.22 -29.86 0.34
N ASP A 405 -19.95 -29.26 -0.83
CA ASP A 405 -19.44 -29.98 -2.00
C ASP A 405 -18.02 -30.51 -1.75
N ARG A 406 -17.16 -29.73 -1.07
CA ARG A 406 -15.83 -30.19 -0.62
C ARG A 406 -15.92 -31.39 0.32
N LEU A 407 -16.85 -31.34 1.28
CA LEU A 407 -17.06 -32.45 2.22
C LEU A 407 -17.60 -33.70 1.50
N ALA A 408 -18.52 -33.53 0.55
CA ALA A 408 -19.05 -34.62 -0.26
C ALA A 408 -17.97 -35.27 -1.13
N PHE A 409 -17.13 -34.45 -1.77
CA PHE A 409 -15.98 -34.90 -2.55
C PHE A 409 -15.04 -35.77 -1.71
N VAL A 410 -14.59 -35.26 -0.55
CA VAL A 410 -13.68 -35.98 0.34
C VAL A 410 -14.33 -37.27 0.87
N SER A 411 -15.61 -37.22 1.26
CA SER A 411 -16.34 -38.39 1.77
C SER A 411 -16.35 -39.56 0.75
N ARG A 412 -16.59 -39.27 -0.54
CA ARG A 412 -16.56 -40.28 -1.61
C ARG A 412 -15.19 -40.95 -1.74
N TYR A 413 -14.12 -40.16 -1.72
CA TYR A 413 -12.74 -40.68 -1.76
C TYR A 413 -12.40 -41.51 -0.52
N LEU A 414 -12.78 -41.06 0.68
CA LEU A 414 -12.56 -41.83 1.92
C LEU A 414 -13.32 -43.16 1.89
N SER A 415 -14.56 -43.18 1.37
CA SER A 415 -15.33 -44.41 1.21
C SER A 415 -14.67 -45.37 0.22
N ALA A 416 -14.24 -44.86 -0.94
CA ALA A 416 -13.54 -45.63 -1.95
C ALA A 416 -12.23 -46.22 -1.41
N VAL A 417 -11.37 -45.39 -0.78
CA VAL A 417 -10.08 -45.81 -0.20
C VAL A 417 -10.26 -46.91 0.84
N ARG A 418 -11.30 -46.80 1.68
CA ARG A 418 -11.61 -47.86 2.65
C ARG A 418 -12.08 -49.14 1.95
N SER A 419 -12.88 -49.04 0.89
CA SER A 419 -13.41 -50.19 0.17
C SER A 419 -12.35 -50.96 -0.62
N GLY A 420 -11.41 -50.25 -1.25
CA GLY A 420 -10.33 -50.82 -2.06
C GLY A 420 -10.76 -51.17 -3.51
N PRO A 421 -9.80 -51.31 -4.43
CA PRO A 421 -10.06 -51.44 -5.87
C PRO A 421 -10.88 -52.69 -6.23
N ASP A 422 -10.61 -53.85 -5.63
CA ASP A 422 -11.30 -55.11 -5.94
C ASP A 422 -12.80 -55.09 -5.59
N ALA A 423 -13.17 -54.38 -4.53
CA ALA A 423 -14.58 -54.23 -4.14
C ALA A 423 -15.33 -53.32 -5.13
N LEU A 424 -14.66 -52.27 -5.59
CA LEU A 424 -15.21 -51.30 -6.55
C LEU A 424 -15.35 -51.91 -7.96
N ALA A 425 -14.41 -52.76 -8.38
CA ALA A 425 -14.50 -53.50 -9.63
C ALA A 425 -15.72 -54.45 -9.65
N ARG A 426 -15.92 -55.24 -8.59
CA ARG A 426 -17.12 -56.10 -8.47
C ARG A 426 -18.42 -55.31 -8.42
N TRP A 427 -18.42 -54.16 -7.74
CA TRP A 427 -19.58 -53.26 -7.72
C TRP A 427 -19.91 -52.72 -9.13
N ARG A 428 -18.90 -52.42 -9.95
CA ARG A 428 -19.11 -52.00 -11.33
C ARG A 428 -19.78 -53.09 -12.17
N GLU A 429 -19.35 -54.34 -12.04
CA GLU A 429 -19.99 -55.46 -12.73
C GLU A 429 -21.46 -55.62 -12.31
N GLN A 430 -21.75 -55.45 -11.02
CA GLN A 430 -23.12 -55.48 -10.50
C GLN A 430 -24.00 -54.36 -11.06
N LEU A 431 -23.44 -53.15 -11.22
CA LEU A 431 -24.14 -52.00 -11.81
C LEU A 431 -24.62 -52.25 -13.25
N TRP A 432 -24.00 -53.16 -14.01
CA TRP A 432 -24.49 -53.54 -15.34
C TRP A 432 -25.81 -54.32 -15.28
N THR A 433 -26.00 -55.11 -14.22
CA THR A 433 -27.21 -55.91 -14.01
C THR A 433 -28.27 -55.21 -13.17
N ASP A 434 -27.85 -54.41 -12.19
CA ASP A 434 -28.71 -53.66 -11.29
C ASP A 434 -28.21 -52.22 -11.18
N GLN A 435 -28.87 -51.31 -11.91
CA GLN A 435 -28.52 -49.89 -11.92
C GLN A 435 -28.75 -49.20 -10.55
N THR A 436 -29.40 -49.87 -9.58
CA THR A 436 -29.68 -49.33 -8.24
C THR A 436 -28.67 -49.80 -7.18
N ALA A 437 -27.68 -50.61 -7.56
CA ALA A 437 -26.67 -51.14 -6.64
C ALA A 437 -25.84 -50.01 -5.98
N ALA A 438 -25.92 -49.89 -4.66
CA ALA A 438 -25.18 -48.88 -3.90
C ALA A 438 -23.67 -49.17 -3.85
N ALA A 439 -22.86 -48.10 -3.87
CA ALA A 439 -21.41 -48.21 -3.74
C ALA A 439 -21.01 -48.82 -2.38
N PRO A 440 -19.97 -49.67 -2.34
CA PRO A 440 -19.54 -50.30 -1.10
C PRO A 440 -19.00 -49.26 -0.11
N ASN A 441 -19.49 -49.30 1.13
CA ASN A 441 -19.03 -48.46 2.24
C ASN A 441 -18.66 -49.33 3.46
N LYS A 442 -17.36 -49.44 3.76
CA LYS A 442 -16.88 -50.22 4.92
C LYS A 442 -17.27 -49.62 6.28
N CYS A 443 -17.64 -48.35 6.36
CA CYS A 443 -18.09 -47.73 7.62
C CYS A 443 -19.39 -48.35 8.15
N CYS A 444 -20.24 -48.91 7.28
CA CYS A 444 -21.51 -49.54 7.68
C CYS A 444 -21.30 -50.72 8.66
N ASN A 445 -20.19 -51.43 8.53
CA ASN A 445 -19.86 -52.63 9.32
C ASN A 445 -18.59 -52.42 10.15
N CYS A 446 -18.34 -51.19 10.62
CA CYS A 446 -17.13 -50.83 11.36
C CYS A 446 -17.42 -50.70 12.88
N ASP A 447 -16.69 -51.44 13.71
CA ASP A 447 -16.83 -51.40 15.17
C ASP A 447 -16.50 -50.02 15.77
N ALA A 448 -15.59 -49.28 15.12
CA ALA A 448 -15.18 -47.94 15.56
C ALA A 448 -16.12 -46.82 15.09
N ARG A 449 -17.20 -47.13 14.36
CA ARG A 449 -18.09 -46.13 13.72
C ARG A 449 -18.59 -45.07 14.70
N VAL A 450 -19.12 -45.48 15.86
CA VAL A 450 -19.74 -44.56 16.84
C VAL A 450 -18.71 -43.53 17.34
N HIS A 451 -17.55 -43.98 17.80
CA HIS A 451 -16.48 -43.10 18.29
C HIS A 451 -15.84 -42.27 17.18
N CYS A 452 -15.64 -42.86 15.99
CA CYS A 452 -15.10 -42.18 14.83
C CYS A 452 -16.00 -41.01 14.38
N HIS A 453 -17.30 -41.26 14.25
CA HIS A 453 -18.26 -40.26 13.79
C HIS A 453 -18.46 -39.15 14.84
N ALA A 454 -18.41 -39.49 16.13
CA ALA A 454 -18.48 -38.50 17.20
C ALA A 454 -17.25 -37.58 17.23
N ALA A 455 -16.03 -38.13 17.06
CA ALA A 455 -14.80 -37.35 17.15
C ALA A 455 -14.48 -36.57 15.87
N PHE A 456 -14.67 -37.18 14.69
CA PHE A 456 -14.22 -36.63 13.40
C PHE A 456 -15.38 -36.13 12.53
N GLY A 457 -16.62 -36.46 12.88
CA GLY A 457 -17.81 -36.19 12.07
C GLY A 457 -18.03 -37.21 10.95
N GLU A 458 -19.22 -37.20 10.36
CA GLU A 458 -19.58 -38.01 9.20
C GLU A 458 -20.37 -37.22 8.14
N LEU A 459 -20.45 -37.78 6.94
CA LEU A 459 -21.39 -37.38 5.90
C LEU A 459 -21.91 -38.64 5.19
N ASN A 460 -23.24 -38.80 5.13
CA ASN A 460 -23.92 -39.96 4.51
C ASN A 460 -23.40 -41.32 5.01
N GLY A 461 -23.16 -41.46 6.32
CA GLY A 461 -22.67 -42.71 6.90
C GLY A 461 -21.19 -43.00 6.67
N VAL A 462 -20.41 -42.03 6.16
CA VAL A 462 -18.95 -42.13 5.98
C VAL A 462 -18.25 -41.16 6.93
N GLY A 463 -17.40 -41.68 7.83
CA GLY A 463 -16.63 -40.86 8.76
C GLY A 463 -15.46 -40.11 8.09
N PHE A 464 -15.10 -38.94 8.61
CA PHE A 464 -14.01 -38.11 8.06
C PHE A 464 -12.60 -38.49 8.52
N PHE A 465 -12.45 -39.40 9.48
CA PHE A 465 -11.14 -39.81 10.03
C PHE A 465 -10.11 -40.09 8.91
N PRO A 466 -8.91 -39.46 8.96
CA PRO A 466 -8.32 -38.72 10.09
C PRO A 466 -8.65 -37.22 10.15
N PHE A 467 -9.55 -36.70 9.31
CA PHE A 467 -9.91 -35.29 9.26
C PHE A 467 -11.18 -34.95 10.06
N THR A 468 -11.33 -33.70 10.45
CA THR A 468 -12.62 -33.12 10.86
C THR A 468 -13.19 -32.25 9.72
N ARG A 469 -14.48 -31.90 9.81
CA ARG A 469 -15.09 -30.93 8.88
C ARG A 469 -14.31 -29.61 8.82
N THR A 470 -13.85 -29.15 9.99
CA THR A 470 -13.01 -27.95 10.14
C THR A 470 -11.65 -28.15 9.49
N ALA A 471 -11.01 -29.30 9.71
CA ALA A 471 -9.69 -29.59 9.14
C ALA A 471 -9.68 -29.54 7.61
N LEU A 472 -10.68 -30.16 6.97
CA LEU A 472 -10.79 -30.12 5.50
C LEU A 472 -10.96 -28.70 4.96
N HIS A 473 -11.61 -27.81 5.73
CA HIS A 473 -11.70 -26.40 5.38
C HIS A 473 -10.34 -25.70 5.48
N HIS A 474 -9.65 -25.85 6.61
CA HIS A 474 -8.37 -25.18 6.86
C HIS A 474 -7.28 -25.67 5.91
N PHE A 475 -7.24 -26.98 5.62
CA PHE A 475 -6.34 -27.50 4.59
C PHE A 475 -6.63 -26.91 3.22
N PHE A 476 -7.90 -26.77 2.83
CA PHE A 476 -8.25 -26.16 1.55
C PHE A 476 -7.88 -24.67 1.49
N ASP A 477 -8.10 -23.92 2.58
CA ASP A 477 -7.71 -22.51 2.66
C ASP A 477 -6.18 -22.33 2.62
N ALA A 478 -5.44 -23.29 3.18
CA ALA A 478 -3.99 -23.30 3.22
C ALA A 478 -3.32 -23.69 1.89
N LEU A 479 -4.08 -24.17 0.89
CA LEU A 479 -3.55 -24.43 -0.45
C LEU A 479 -3.10 -23.13 -1.11
N ASN A 480 -1.90 -23.15 -1.71
CA ASN A 480 -1.32 -21.99 -2.35
C ASN A 480 -2.11 -21.61 -3.63
N ASP A 481 -2.53 -20.36 -3.71
CA ASP A 481 -3.29 -19.82 -4.84
C ASP A 481 -2.44 -19.23 -5.96
N HIS A 482 -1.14 -19.03 -5.72
CA HIS A 482 -0.20 -18.41 -6.64
C HIS A 482 1.15 -19.14 -6.64
N ASP A 483 1.14 -20.40 -7.08
CA ASP A 483 2.36 -21.18 -7.30
C ASP A 483 2.69 -21.21 -8.79
N ASN A 484 3.68 -20.42 -9.22
CA ASN A 484 4.12 -20.34 -10.62
C ASN A 484 2.97 -20.08 -11.62
N GLY A 485 2.04 -19.20 -11.26
CA GLY A 485 0.84 -18.90 -12.05
C GLY A 485 -0.29 -19.94 -11.94
N MET A 486 -0.19 -20.92 -11.03
CA MET A 486 -1.20 -21.96 -10.80
C MET A 486 -1.79 -21.88 -9.39
N THR A 487 -3.04 -22.33 -9.25
CA THR A 487 -3.69 -22.52 -7.95
C THR A 487 -3.76 -24.01 -7.59
N TRP A 488 -3.41 -24.31 -6.33
CA TRP A 488 -3.60 -25.62 -5.74
C TRP A 488 -5.03 -25.83 -5.24
N LYS A 489 -5.91 -24.81 -5.21
CA LYS A 489 -7.33 -24.92 -4.82
C LYS A 489 -8.20 -25.56 -5.91
N THR A 490 -7.82 -26.77 -6.29
CA THR A 490 -8.49 -27.61 -7.28
C THR A 490 -8.82 -28.97 -6.68
N PRO A 491 -9.77 -29.75 -7.25
CA PRO A 491 -9.98 -31.16 -6.91
C PRO A 491 -8.68 -31.95 -6.85
N ARG A 492 -7.80 -31.71 -7.84
CA ARG A 492 -6.49 -32.35 -7.89
C ARG A 492 -5.58 -31.94 -6.73
N GLY A 493 -5.50 -30.65 -6.42
CA GLY A 493 -4.68 -30.19 -5.29
C GLY A 493 -5.19 -30.72 -3.95
N LEU A 494 -6.52 -30.79 -3.74
CA LEU A 494 -7.08 -31.42 -2.55
C LEU A 494 -6.71 -32.91 -2.44
N LEU A 495 -6.68 -33.63 -3.56
CA LEU A 495 -6.24 -35.03 -3.60
C LEU A 495 -4.73 -35.18 -3.31
N GLN A 496 -3.89 -34.42 -4.02
CA GLN A 496 -2.44 -34.59 -4.00
C GLN A 496 -1.77 -33.94 -2.78
N ALA A 497 -2.24 -32.77 -2.35
CA ALA A 497 -1.62 -32.00 -1.28
C ALA A 497 -2.28 -32.19 0.09
N VAL A 498 -3.52 -32.70 0.15
CA VAL A 498 -4.24 -32.88 1.42
C VAL A 498 -4.54 -34.35 1.70
N LEU A 499 -5.28 -35.02 0.82
CA LEU A 499 -5.70 -36.40 1.06
C LEU A 499 -4.52 -37.38 0.99
N SER A 500 -3.72 -37.33 -0.07
CA SER A 500 -2.58 -38.24 -0.26
C SER A 500 -1.58 -38.17 0.91
N PRO A 501 -1.06 -36.99 1.31
CA PRO A 501 -0.02 -36.93 2.32
C PRO A 501 -0.52 -37.41 3.69
N ASN A 502 -1.80 -37.24 4.01
CA ASN A 502 -2.38 -37.70 5.27
C ASN A 502 -2.81 -39.17 5.25
N LEU A 503 -3.38 -39.66 4.14
CA LEU A 503 -3.89 -41.04 4.04
C LEU A 503 -2.78 -42.07 3.82
N LEU A 504 -1.63 -41.68 3.25
CA LEU A 504 -0.48 -42.57 3.08
C LEU A 504 0.25 -42.87 4.41
N GLN A 505 0.02 -42.07 5.45
CA GLN A 505 0.65 -42.18 6.78
C GLN A 505 0.00 -43.24 7.70
N THR A 506 -0.47 -44.38 7.16
CA THR A 506 -1.17 -45.41 7.96
C THR A 506 -0.35 -45.91 9.13
N ARG A 507 0.96 -46.11 8.94
CA ARG A 507 1.88 -46.54 9.99
C ARG A 507 1.98 -45.52 11.13
N ALA A 508 2.12 -44.22 10.81
CA ALA A 508 2.19 -43.17 11.83
C ALA A 508 0.87 -43.01 12.60
N ILE A 509 -0.26 -43.26 11.95
CA ILE A 509 -1.58 -43.31 12.61
C ILE A 509 -1.64 -44.49 13.58
N ASP A 510 -1.24 -45.69 13.15
CA ASP A 510 -1.27 -46.90 13.98
C ASP A 510 -0.30 -46.85 15.16
N GLU A 511 0.85 -46.20 14.99
CA GLU A 511 1.87 -45.99 16.03
C GLU A 511 1.57 -44.75 16.92
N GLY A 512 0.51 -44.00 16.65
CA GLY A 512 0.13 -42.81 17.45
C GLY A 512 1.09 -41.63 17.32
N GLN A 513 1.77 -41.50 16.17
CA GLN A 513 2.73 -40.44 15.83
C GLN A 513 2.14 -39.38 14.88
N PHE A 514 0.97 -39.64 14.29
CA PHE A 514 0.25 -38.67 13.43
C PHE A 514 -0.27 -37.46 14.24
N PRO A 515 -0.31 -36.23 13.70
CA PRO A 515 0.17 -35.80 12.38
C PRO A 515 1.68 -35.57 12.35
N THR A 516 2.35 -36.01 11.26
CA THR A 516 3.80 -35.82 11.07
C THR A 516 4.11 -34.63 10.16
N ALA A 517 5.40 -34.30 9.98
CA ALA A 517 5.86 -33.26 9.07
C ALA A 517 5.48 -33.52 7.59
N VAL A 518 5.18 -34.76 7.19
CA VAL A 518 4.72 -35.11 5.83
C VAL A 518 3.35 -34.49 5.50
N THR A 519 2.60 -34.09 6.52
CA THR A 519 1.35 -33.32 6.38
C THR A 519 1.61 -31.96 5.73
N GLU A 520 2.81 -31.42 5.90
CA GLU A 520 3.28 -30.15 5.34
C GLU A 520 3.98 -30.44 4.02
N ASN A 521 3.58 -29.77 2.95
CA ASN A 521 4.20 -29.90 1.63
C ASN A 521 4.20 -28.54 0.93
N ALA A 522 4.96 -28.42 -0.16
CA ALA A 522 5.14 -27.16 -0.88
C ALA A 522 3.86 -26.54 -1.45
N ALA A 523 2.79 -27.34 -1.59
CA ALA A 523 1.49 -26.84 -2.04
C ALA A 523 0.69 -26.13 -0.93
N LEU A 524 1.08 -26.28 0.33
CA LEU A 524 0.51 -25.52 1.45
C LEU A 524 1.36 -24.28 1.72
N VAL A 525 0.70 -23.15 1.95
CA VAL A 525 1.33 -21.88 2.30
C VAL A 525 2.05 -22.04 3.64
N ALA A 526 3.32 -21.65 3.72
CA ALA A 526 4.17 -21.88 4.90
C ALA A 526 3.58 -21.22 6.17
N GLU A 527 2.93 -20.08 6.01
CA GLU A 527 2.27 -19.30 7.05
C GLU A 527 1.04 -20.00 7.65
N SER A 528 0.51 -21.06 7.02
CA SER A 528 -0.62 -21.83 7.55
C SER A 528 -0.33 -22.46 8.92
N LEU A 529 0.95 -22.69 9.26
CA LEU A 529 1.42 -23.21 10.54
C LEU A 529 1.59 -22.15 11.64
N ASN A 530 1.45 -20.86 11.29
CA ASN A 530 1.63 -19.78 12.24
C ASN A 530 0.43 -19.68 13.19
N LEU A 531 0.64 -20.08 14.44
CA LEU A 531 -0.33 -19.94 15.51
C LEU A 531 -0.31 -18.52 16.10
N GLY A 532 -1.46 -18.07 16.58
CA GLY A 532 -1.59 -16.87 17.39
C GLY A 532 -0.74 -16.94 18.65
N ARG A 533 -0.20 -15.78 19.06
CA ARG A 533 0.81 -15.73 20.14
C ARG A 533 0.35 -16.34 21.45
N ARG A 534 -0.92 -16.17 21.82
CA ARG A 534 -1.42 -16.74 23.08
C ARG A 534 -1.43 -18.27 23.01
N VAL A 535 -1.91 -18.84 21.90
CA VAL A 535 -1.88 -20.29 21.66
C VAL A 535 -0.46 -20.80 21.70
N ALA A 536 0.44 -20.16 20.95
CA ALA A 536 1.85 -20.52 20.93
C ALA A 536 2.48 -20.47 22.33
N ALA A 537 2.20 -19.44 23.12
CA ALA A 537 2.69 -19.30 24.48
C ALA A 537 2.14 -20.38 25.43
N VAL A 538 0.85 -20.70 25.35
CA VAL A 538 0.23 -21.79 26.14
C VAL A 538 0.90 -23.12 25.80
N LEU A 539 1.08 -23.42 24.51
CA LEU A 539 1.75 -24.64 24.06
C LEU A 539 3.20 -24.72 24.52
N SER A 540 3.98 -23.65 24.32
CA SER A 540 5.38 -23.60 24.74
C SER A 540 5.54 -23.74 26.25
N ASN A 541 4.60 -23.20 27.04
CA ASN A 541 4.65 -23.30 28.50
C ASN A 541 4.25 -24.69 29.02
N GLN A 542 3.24 -25.33 28.42
CA GLN A 542 2.74 -26.62 28.89
C GLN A 542 3.51 -27.83 28.32
N LEU A 543 4.14 -27.69 27.15
CA LEU A 543 4.86 -28.76 26.44
C LEU A 543 6.35 -28.44 26.26
N SER A 544 6.93 -27.58 27.11
CA SER A 544 8.34 -27.14 27.01
C SER A 544 9.34 -28.30 26.91
N ASP A 545 9.05 -29.40 27.61
CA ASP A 545 9.95 -30.55 27.75
C ASP A 545 9.63 -31.68 26.74
N GLN A 546 8.62 -31.50 25.89
CA GLN A 546 8.13 -32.50 24.93
C GLN A 546 8.14 -31.94 23.51
N ALA A 547 9.34 -31.71 22.95
CA ALA A 547 9.50 -31.08 21.63
C ALA A 547 8.72 -31.76 20.49
N VAL A 548 8.59 -33.11 20.54
CA VAL A 548 7.83 -33.88 19.55
C VAL A 548 6.33 -33.61 19.66
N ASP A 549 5.77 -33.67 20.87
CA ASP A 549 4.34 -33.42 21.08
C ASP A 549 4.00 -31.94 20.89
N LEU A 550 4.91 -31.02 21.22
CA LEU A 550 4.78 -29.60 20.88
C LEU A 550 4.63 -29.41 19.37
N ALA A 551 5.51 -30.01 18.55
CA ALA A 551 5.45 -29.88 17.10
C ALA A 551 4.19 -30.52 16.51
N ARG A 552 3.75 -31.67 17.04
CA ARG A 552 2.51 -32.35 16.62
C ARG A 552 1.26 -31.57 17.04
N MET A 553 1.22 -31.03 18.25
CA MET A 553 0.11 -30.21 18.75
C MET A 553 -0.01 -28.90 17.97
N ARG A 554 1.12 -28.29 17.59
CA ARG A 554 1.13 -27.10 16.71
C ARG A 554 0.44 -27.39 15.36
N ARG A 555 0.81 -28.51 14.72
CA ARG A 555 0.16 -28.98 13.48
C ARG A 555 -1.32 -29.27 13.68
N LEU A 556 -1.65 -29.92 14.80
CA LEU A 556 -3.03 -30.25 15.12
C LEU A 556 -3.89 -28.98 15.21
N ILE A 557 -3.45 -27.96 15.93
CA ILE A 557 -4.21 -26.72 16.09
C ILE A 557 -4.23 -25.92 14.78
N ALA A 558 -3.11 -25.86 14.05
CA ALA A 558 -3.04 -25.13 12.78
C ALA A 558 -4.06 -25.62 11.76
N TYR A 559 -4.26 -26.94 11.65
CA TYR A 559 -5.17 -27.50 10.65
C TYR A 559 -6.51 -27.97 11.23
N TRP A 560 -6.57 -28.66 12.36
CA TRP A 560 -7.84 -29.18 12.92
C TRP A 560 -8.54 -28.21 13.89
N GLY A 561 -7.84 -27.16 14.35
CA GLY A 561 -8.33 -26.20 15.34
C GLY A 561 -8.41 -24.77 14.82
N ASP A 562 -8.64 -23.84 15.75
CA ASP A 562 -8.59 -22.40 15.55
C ASP A 562 -7.21 -21.88 15.99
N LYS A 563 -6.41 -21.45 15.01
CA LYS A 563 -5.05 -20.97 15.24
C LYS A 563 -4.97 -19.69 16.07
N GLU A 564 -6.06 -18.92 16.19
CA GLU A 564 -6.07 -17.63 16.88
C GLU A 564 -6.54 -17.71 18.34
N ARG A 565 -7.12 -18.84 18.76
CA ARG A 565 -7.76 -19.00 20.07
C ARG A 565 -7.05 -19.98 20.98
N ALA A 566 -6.88 -19.61 22.25
CA ALA A 566 -6.22 -20.45 23.26
C ALA A 566 -7.16 -20.92 24.38
N ASP A 567 -8.47 -20.74 24.22
CA ASP A 567 -9.46 -21.05 25.24
C ASP A 567 -9.99 -22.49 25.15
N THR A 568 -10.54 -22.96 26.27
CA THR A 568 -11.25 -24.24 26.35
C THR A 568 -12.74 -23.97 26.47
N VAL A 569 -13.52 -24.45 25.50
CA VAL A 569 -14.98 -24.26 25.43
C VAL A 569 -15.68 -25.61 25.37
N LEU A 570 -16.82 -25.72 26.05
CA LEU A 570 -17.69 -26.89 25.95
C LEU A 570 -18.66 -26.74 24.77
N ASP A 571 -18.82 -27.78 23.97
CA ASP A 571 -19.89 -27.83 22.97
C ASP A 571 -21.26 -28.16 23.61
N GLU A 572 -22.31 -28.15 22.80
CA GLU A 572 -23.69 -28.46 23.23
C GLU A 572 -23.82 -29.87 23.85
N ALA A 573 -22.91 -30.79 23.51
CA ALA A 573 -22.85 -32.15 24.05
C ALA A 573 -21.98 -32.27 25.32
N GLY A 574 -21.41 -31.16 25.81
CA GLY A 574 -20.53 -31.13 26.97
C GLY A 574 -19.11 -31.64 26.71
N THR A 575 -18.70 -31.79 25.45
CA THR A 575 -17.33 -32.16 25.09
C THR A 575 -16.45 -30.92 25.14
N PRO A 576 -15.27 -30.96 25.78
CA PRO A 576 -14.36 -29.82 25.78
C PRO A 576 -13.55 -29.73 24.48
N HIS A 577 -13.39 -28.49 24.00
CA HIS A 577 -12.62 -28.11 22.81
C HIS A 577 -11.55 -27.10 23.21
N PHE A 578 -10.27 -27.43 23.01
CA PHE A 578 -9.17 -26.50 23.23
C PHE A 578 -8.73 -25.92 21.89
N ALA A 579 -8.68 -24.60 21.76
CA ALA A 579 -8.36 -23.95 20.49
C ALA A 579 -9.20 -24.53 19.32
N GLY A 580 -10.49 -24.76 19.56
CA GLY A 580 -11.40 -25.37 18.58
C GLY A 580 -11.17 -26.87 18.25
N VAL A 581 -10.19 -27.53 18.88
CA VAL A 581 -9.94 -28.97 18.71
C VAL A 581 -10.70 -29.78 19.78
N PRO A 582 -11.60 -30.70 19.41
CA PRO A 582 -12.32 -31.54 20.37
C PRO A 582 -11.35 -32.49 21.11
N LYS A 583 -11.56 -32.66 22.43
CA LYS A 583 -10.79 -33.62 23.24
C LYS A 583 -10.70 -35.03 22.65
N PRO A 584 -11.78 -35.62 22.11
CA PRO A 584 -11.71 -36.93 21.45
C PRO A 584 -10.74 -36.99 20.25
N VAL A 585 -10.51 -35.88 19.54
CA VAL A 585 -9.55 -35.81 18.42
C VAL A 585 -8.12 -35.81 18.95
N VAL A 586 -7.84 -35.02 20.00
CA VAL A 586 -6.53 -34.99 20.68
C VAL A 586 -6.16 -36.38 21.21
N GLU A 587 -7.10 -37.03 21.88
CA GLU A 587 -6.92 -38.40 22.40
C GLU A 587 -6.77 -39.43 21.28
N ALA A 588 -7.54 -39.31 20.19
CA ALA A 588 -7.46 -40.23 19.05
C ALA A 588 -6.09 -40.22 18.37
N PHE A 589 -5.40 -39.07 18.38
CA PHE A 589 -4.04 -38.89 17.88
C PHE A 589 -2.96 -39.14 18.94
N ASN A 590 -3.30 -39.59 20.15
CA ASN A 590 -2.34 -39.89 21.20
C ASN A 590 -1.46 -38.67 21.55
N LEU A 591 -2.11 -37.51 21.72
CA LEU A 591 -1.51 -36.27 22.22
C LEU A 591 -2.03 -35.94 23.63
N PRO A 592 -1.23 -35.26 24.47
CA PRO A 592 -1.67 -34.83 25.80
C PRO A 592 -2.76 -33.76 25.70
N TRP A 593 -3.81 -33.88 26.53
CA TRP A 593 -4.84 -32.84 26.65
C TRP A 593 -4.30 -31.66 27.46
N ILE A 594 -4.42 -30.45 26.89
CA ILE A 594 -3.85 -29.19 27.42
C ILE A 594 -4.92 -28.14 27.79
N GLY A 595 -6.19 -28.43 27.49
CA GLY A 595 -7.30 -27.56 27.87
C GLY A 595 -7.57 -27.60 29.37
N SER A 596 -8.04 -26.50 29.94
CA SER A 596 -8.40 -26.41 31.35
C SER A 596 -9.64 -27.27 31.67
N ASP A 597 -9.69 -27.84 32.88
CA ASP A 597 -10.84 -28.64 33.30
C ASP A 597 -12.07 -27.73 33.49
N PRO A 598 -13.24 -28.12 32.96
CA PRO A 598 -14.45 -27.28 32.99
C PRO A 598 -14.97 -26.97 34.40
N SER A 599 -14.49 -27.67 35.44
CA SER A 599 -14.81 -27.40 36.84
C SER A 599 -14.19 -26.11 37.39
N GLU A 600 -13.14 -25.55 36.77
CA GLU A 600 -12.56 -24.27 37.20
C GLU A 600 -13.30 -23.04 36.63
N GLN A 601 -14.07 -23.21 35.55
CA GLN A 601 -14.82 -22.10 34.90
C GLN A 601 -16.08 -21.67 35.67
N GLN A 602 -16.57 -22.46 36.64
CA GLN A 602 -17.68 -22.05 37.52
C GLN A 602 -17.25 -21.06 38.62
N MET A 603 -15.95 -20.76 38.74
CA MET A 603 -15.40 -19.80 39.71
C MET A 603 -14.89 -18.52 39.04
N GLN A 604 -15.49 -18.08 37.94
CA GLN A 604 -15.34 -16.68 37.48
C GLN A 604 -16.53 -15.84 37.97
N PRO A 605 -16.30 -14.64 38.54
CA PRO A 605 -17.38 -13.77 38.95
C PRO A 605 -18.18 -13.39 37.72
N THR A 606 -19.46 -13.75 37.71
CA THR A 606 -20.46 -13.28 36.76
C THR A 606 -20.28 -11.77 36.55
N PRO A 607 -20.04 -11.28 35.33
CA PRO A 607 -20.07 -9.85 35.09
C PRO A 607 -21.47 -9.38 35.47
N GLN A 608 -21.58 -8.52 36.48
CA GLN A 608 -22.82 -7.80 36.71
C GLN A 608 -23.14 -7.07 35.40
N ALA A 609 -24.23 -7.49 34.76
CA ALA A 609 -24.77 -6.79 33.62
C ALA A 609 -25.00 -5.34 34.05
N ARG A 610 -24.13 -4.43 33.59
CA ARG A 610 -24.47 -3.02 33.54
C ARG A 610 -25.61 -2.91 32.55
N VAL A 611 -26.82 -2.83 33.07
CA VAL A 611 -27.96 -2.28 32.34
C VAL A 611 -27.50 -0.90 31.89
N GLN A 612 -27.24 -0.76 30.59
CA GLN A 612 -27.20 0.55 29.97
C GLN A 612 -28.66 1.02 29.95
N GLU A 613 -29.01 1.93 30.87
CA GLU A 613 -30.20 2.76 30.66
C GLU A 613 -29.91 3.64 29.45
N GLU A 614 -30.53 3.29 28.32
CA GLU A 614 -30.74 4.25 27.24
C GLU A 614 -31.56 5.42 27.80
N PRO A 615 -31.14 6.69 27.59
CA PRO A 615 -32.00 7.82 27.91
C PRO A 615 -33.22 7.78 26.97
N PRO A 616 -34.44 8.03 27.49
CA PRO A 616 -35.63 8.00 26.66
C PRO A 616 -35.55 9.09 25.59
N ILE A 617 -35.80 8.69 24.35
CA ILE A 617 -36.02 9.60 23.23
C ILE A 617 -37.41 10.20 23.44
N GLU A 618 -37.47 11.45 23.92
CA GLU A 618 -38.70 12.25 23.86
C GLU A 618 -38.88 12.80 22.43
N GLU A 619 -39.96 12.40 21.77
CA GLU A 619 -40.44 13.02 20.54
C GLU A 619 -40.81 14.49 20.79
N PRO A 620 -40.48 15.43 19.88
CA PRO A 620 -40.86 16.82 20.06
C PRO A 620 -42.35 17.00 19.72
N VAL A 621 -43.16 17.25 20.75
CA VAL A 621 -44.53 17.75 20.62
C VAL A 621 -44.50 19.25 20.29
N ASN A 622 -45.25 19.61 19.25
CA ASN A 622 -45.54 20.98 18.81
C ASN A 622 -46.02 21.90 19.94
N ALA A 623 -45.42 23.09 20.05
CA ALA A 623 -46.04 24.26 20.67
C ALA A 623 -45.49 25.57 20.05
N PRO A 624 -46.27 26.66 20.07
CA PRO A 624 -46.35 27.62 18.97
C PRO A 624 -45.38 28.79 19.07
N THR A 625 -45.17 29.38 17.89
CA THR A 625 -44.28 30.50 17.59
C THR A 625 -44.90 31.83 18.03
N GLU A 626 -44.11 32.67 18.71
CA GLU A 626 -44.34 34.13 18.79
C GLU A 626 -43.05 34.91 18.45
N PRO A 627 -43.17 36.15 17.93
CA PRO A 627 -42.23 36.71 16.97
C PRO A 627 -41.09 37.53 17.60
N LYS A 628 -39.90 37.47 16.98
CA LYS A 628 -38.79 38.39 17.26
C LYS A 628 -38.99 39.74 16.53
N PRO A 629 -38.68 40.89 17.16
CA PRO A 629 -38.71 42.18 16.50
C PRO A 629 -37.47 42.37 15.61
N ALA A 630 -37.70 43.05 14.49
CA ALA A 630 -36.70 43.41 13.50
C ALA A 630 -35.81 44.57 13.95
N VAL A 631 -34.50 44.49 13.69
CA VAL A 631 -33.65 45.68 13.57
C VAL A 631 -32.78 45.61 12.32
N ALA A 632 -32.94 46.69 11.56
CA ALA A 632 -32.33 47.15 10.32
C ALA A 632 -30.92 46.69 9.95
N ARG A 633 -30.78 46.34 8.66
CA ARG A 633 -29.53 46.22 7.90
C ARG A 633 -28.90 47.60 7.68
N ALA A 634 -27.65 47.77 8.08
CA ALA A 634 -26.73 48.74 7.48
C ALA A 634 -25.82 47.98 6.49
N ILE A 635 -25.90 48.36 5.22
CA ILE A 635 -25.10 47.80 4.12
C ILE A 635 -23.76 48.53 4.13
N LEU A 636 -22.67 47.81 4.43
CA LEU A 636 -21.32 48.19 4.03
C LEU A 636 -20.72 47.07 3.21
N THR A 637 -20.37 47.43 1.98
CA THR A 637 -19.70 46.66 0.94
C THR A 637 -18.46 45.94 1.47
N GLN A 638 -18.44 44.61 1.39
CA GLN A 638 -17.23 43.80 1.51
C GLN A 638 -17.10 42.88 0.30
N SER A 639 -15.90 42.90 -0.27
CA SER A 639 -15.42 42.08 -1.37
C SER A 639 -15.52 40.59 -1.04
N ALA A 640 -15.75 39.76 -2.07
CA ALA A 640 -15.92 38.32 -1.96
C ALA A 640 -14.79 37.64 -1.16
N PRO A 641 -15.09 36.80 -0.16
CA PRO A 641 -14.08 35.95 0.45
C PRO A 641 -13.66 34.86 -0.55
N GLN A 642 -12.35 34.74 -0.77
CA GLN A 642 -11.75 33.54 -1.35
C GLN A 642 -12.23 32.32 -0.55
N GLN A 643 -12.66 31.29 -1.28
CA GLN A 643 -13.08 30.00 -0.73
C GLN A 643 -11.96 29.39 0.12
N THR A 644 -12.02 29.58 1.43
CA THR A 644 -11.31 28.72 2.37
C THR A 644 -12.01 27.37 2.36
N ARG A 645 -11.33 26.37 1.80
CA ARG A 645 -11.71 24.96 1.96
C ARG A 645 -11.92 24.70 3.45
N ILE A 646 -13.15 24.38 3.81
CA ILE A 646 -13.50 23.81 5.11
C ILE A 646 -12.60 22.56 5.29
N PRO A 647 -11.79 22.46 6.35
CA PRO A 647 -11.12 21.21 6.68
C PRO A 647 -12.19 20.15 6.91
N GLN A 648 -12.17 19.08 6.12
CA GLN A 648 -13.05 17.94 6.33
C GLN A 648 -12.85 17.40 7.76
N PRO A 649 -13.91 16.98 8.46
CA PRO A 649 -13.78 16.26 9.73
C PRO A 649 -12.88 15.03 9.51
N PRO A 650 -12.10 14.61 10.53
CA PRO A 650 -11.21 13.46 10.39
C PRO A 650 -12.03 12.28 9.88
N SER A 651 -11.58 11.73 8.74
CA SER A 651 -12.24 10.65 8.03
C SER A 651 -12.63 9.55 9.00
N ALA A 652 -13.90 9.14 8.98
CA ALA A 652 -14.34 7.90 9.61
C ALA A 652 -13.31 6.80 9.31
N LYS A 653 -12.74 6.20 10.37
CA LYS A 653 -11.73 5.14 10.27
C LYS A 653 -12.17 4.18 9.17
N ARG A 654 -11.37 4.10 8.10
CA ARG A 654 -11.60 3.19 6.98
C ARG A 654 -11.87 1.81 7.58
N ILE A 655 -13.06 1.26 7.35
CA ILE A 655 -13.36 -0.12 7.73
C ILE A 655 -12.46 -0.98 6.84
N ILE A 656 -11.38 -1.49 7.41
CA ILE A 656 -10.48 -2.41 6.74
C ILE A 656 -11.23 -3.74 6.61
N ALA A 657 -11.26 -4.32 5.41
CA ALA A 657 -11.90 -5.61 5.19
C ALA A 657 -11.24 -6.70 6.05
N LYS A 658 -12.04 -7.64 6.58
CA LYS A 658 -11.57 -8.72 7.46
C LYS A 658 -10.42 -9.54 6.83
N SER A 659 -10.47 -9.77 5.52
CA SER A 659 -9.39 -10.43 4.77
C SER A 659 -8.07 -9.66 4.80
N SER A 660 -8.12 -8.33 4.72
CA SER A 660 -6.93 -7.48 4.77
C SER A 660 -6.32 -7.42 6.18
N LEU A 661 -7.12 -7.52 7.24
CA LEU A 661 -6.61 -7.62 8.61
C LEU A 661 -5.92 -8.96 8.85
N GLN A 662 -6.45 -10.06 8.32
CA GLN A 662 -5.81 -11.38 8.42
C GLN A 662 -4.46 -11.41 7.70
N ALA A 663 -4.40 -10.87 6.47
CA ALA A 663 -3.15 -10.75 5.71
C ALA A 663 -2.09 -9.93 6.47
N ARG A 664 -2.49 -8.86 7.16
CA ARG A 664 -1.58 -8.08 8.03
C ARG A 664 -1.07 -8.87 9.23
N LEU A 665 -1.90 -9.70 9.87
CA LEU A 665 -1.44 -10.57 10.95
C LEU A 665 -0.38 -11.56 10.47
N ASP A 666 -0.65 -12.21 9.33
CA ASP A 666 0.28 -13.17 8.75
C ASP A 666 1.59 -12.48 8.34
N GLU A 667 1.55 -11.28 7.75
CA GLU A 667 2.75 -10.48 7.43
C GLU A 667 3.55 -10.09 8.67
N ILE A 668 2.91 -9.66 9.78
CA ILE A 668 3.60 -9.35 11.05
C ILE A 668 4.36 -10.58 11.56
N ARG A 669 3.74 -11.76 11.51
CA ARG A 669 4.34 -13.02 11.98
C ARG A 669 5.48 -13.46 11.09
N THR A 670 5.32 -13.38 9.77
CA THR A 670 6.38 -13.67 8.81
C THR A 670 7.55 -12.70 9.00
N TRP A 671 7.29 -11.40 9.16
CA TRP A 671 8.35 -10.40 9.36
C TRP A 671 9.16 -10.63 10.63
N GLU A 672 8.53 -11.08 11.72
CA GLU A 672 9.24 -11.48 12.94
C GLU A 672 10.15 -12.69 12.68
N ALA A 673 9.65 -13.70 11.95
CA ALA A 673 10.37 -14.94 11.70
C ALA A 673 11.53 -14.78 10.71
N THR A 674 11.32 -14.09 9.59
CA THR A 674 12.30 -13.96 8.50
C THR A 674 13.27 -12.81 8.71
N GLY A 675 12.88 -11.79 9.50
CA GLY A 675 13.64 -10.56 9.61
C GLY A 675 13.39 -9.56 8.46
N GLU A 676 12.60 -9.91 7.44
CA GLU A 676 12.35 -9.08 6.26
C GLU A 676 10.86 -8.79 6.09
N ALA A 677 10.50 -7.51 5.91
CA ALA A 677 9.12 -7.10 5.72
C ALA A 677 8.81 -6.97 4.23
N GLN A 678 7.69 -7.52 3.78
CA GLN A 678 7.18 -7.33 2.42
C GLN A 678 6.80 -5.84 2.19
N SER A 679 6.26 -5.16 3.20
CA SER A 679 5.96 -3.71 3.15
C SER A 679 6.49 -2.95 4.37
N GLN A 680 7.79 -2.63 4.37
CA GLN A 680 8.45 -1.90 5.47
C GLN A 680 7.82 -0.53 5.79
N TYR A 681 7.20 0.12 4.80
CA TYR A 681 6.61 1.45 4.96
C TYR A 681 5.22 1.43 5.62
N ALA A 682 4.42 0.37 5.41
CA ALA A 682 3.06 0.30 5.93
C ALA A 682 3.00 0.28 7.47
N TYR A 683 3.96 -0.38 8.12
CA TYR A 683 4.02 -0.47 9.57
C TYR A 683 4.54 0.80 10.25
N ASN A 684 5.36 1.60 9.56
CA ASN A 684 5.77 2.92 10.05
C ASN A 684 4.53 3.83 10.22
N SER A 685 3.57 3.77 9.30
CA SER A 685 2.30 4.50 9.39
C SER A 685 1.46 4.04 10.58
N VAL A 686 1.35 2.73 10.83
CA VAL A 686 0.62 2.20 11.99
C VAL A 686 1.24 2.65 13.32
N ILE A 687 2.57 2.62 13.42
CA ILE A 687 3.27 3.11 14.61
C ILE A 687 3.08 4.63 14.77
N TYR A 688 3.09 5.39 13.67
CA TYR A 688 2.81 6.82 13.68
C TYR A 688 1.39 7.12 14.19
N GLU A 689 0.38 6.35 13.79
CA GLU A 689 -0.98 6.47 14.31
C GLU A 689 -1.02 6.22 15.82
N LEU A 690 -0.41 5.12 16.29
CA LEU A 690 -0.33 4.80 17.71
C LEU A 690 0.40 5.89 18.51
N LEU A 691 1.51 6.42 17.99
CA LEU A 691 2.24 7.53 18.62
C LEU A 691 1.42 8.82 18.63
N SER A 692 0.64 9.07 17.58
CA SER A 692 -0.22 10.25 17.47
C SER A 692 -1.34 10.24 18.49
N ASP A 693 -1.90 9.07 18.79
CA ASP A 693 -2.95 8.87 19.80
C ASP A 693 -2.46 8.98 21.26
N ILE A 694 -1.15 8.91 21.51
CA ILE A 694 -0.60 9.12 22.87
C ILE A 694 -0.91 10.54 23.35
N ASP A 695 -1.47 10.68 24.55
CA ASP A 695 -1.71 12.00 25.15
C ASP A 695 -0.38 12.79 25.27
N HIS A 696 -0.35 13.98 24.66
CA HIS A 696 0.80 14.89 24.65
C HIS A 696 1.28 15.26 26.06
N ARG A 697 0.35 15.33 27.03
CA ARG A 697 0.67 15.66 28.44
C ARG A 697 1.51 14.59 29.11
N ARG A 698 1.32 13.32 28.74
CA ARG A 698 2.09 12.20 29.30
C ARG A 698 3.55 12.18 28.88
N VAL A 699 3.88 12.92 27.82
CA VAL A 699 5.25 13.10 27.34
C VAL A 699 5.74 14.52 27.57
N GLY A 700 5.01 15.40 28.27
CA GLY A 700 5.45 16.79 28.52
C GLY A 700 5.54 17.64 27.25
N LEU A 701 4.60 17.50 26.33
CA LEU A 701 4.49 18.31 25.11
C LEU A 701 3.11 18.95 25.01
N ASP A 702 2.99 20.05 24.27
CA ASP A 702 1.71 20.58 23.81
C ASP A 702 1.28 19.95 22.45
N PRO A 703 -0.01 20.04 22.07
CA PRO A 703 -0.51 19.44 20.84
C PRO A 703 0.12 19.97 19.56
N HIS A 704 0.55 21.24 19.53
CA HIS A 704 1.13 21.85 18.34
C HIS A 704 2.58 21.39 18.18
N THR A 705 3.40 21.49 19.23
CA THR A 705 4.79 21.05 19.21
C THR A 705 4.90 19.58 18.87
N LYS A 706 4.09 18.70 19.48
CA LYS A 706 4.07 17.26 19.15
C LYS A 706 3.85 17.04 17.64
N ARG A 707 2.84 17.69 17.05
CA ARG A 707 2.51 17.55 15.62
C ARG A 707 3.61 18.08 14.69
N ARG A 708 4.36 19.10 15.11
CA ARG A 708 5.44 19.68 14.29
C ARG A 708 6.72 18.84 14.35
N ILE A 709 7.05 18.27 15.51
CA ILE A 709 8.27 17.47 15.68
C ILE A 709 8.11 16.00 15.30
N LEU A 710 6.88 15.48 15.23
CA LEU A 710 6.58 14.08 14.90
C LEU A 710 5.70 14.00 13.66
N THR A 711 6.31 13.63 12.54
CA THR A 711 5.64 13.32 11.27
C THR A 711 5.78 11.83 10.95
N GLU A 712 4.92 11.31 10.08
CA GLU A 712 4.97 9.91 9.64
C GLU A 712 6.34 9.53 9.07
N GLN A 713 6.98 10.42 8.31
CA GLN A 713 8.30 10.20 7.74
C GLN A 713 9.42 10.10 8.79
N GLN A 714 9.22 10.67 9.97
CA GLN A 714 10.19 10.65 11.06
C GLN A 714 10.09 9.38 11.91
N VAL A 715 9.03 8.59 11.78
CA VAL A 715 8.88 7.33 12.49
C VAL A 715 9.50 6.22 11.66
N LYS A 716 10.45 5.49 12.26
CA LYS A 716 11.14 4.38 11.62
C LYS A 716 11.20 3.19 12.56
N ILE A 717 10.89 2.01 12.05
CA ILE A 717 11.28 0.76 12.69
C ILE A 717 12.74 0.49 12.32
N GLU A 718 13.56 0.06 13.28
CA GLU A 718 14.98 -0.24 13.07
C GLU A 718 15.18 -1.15 11.84
N GLY A 719 16.15 -0.82 10.97
CA GLY A 719 16.37 -1.56 9.72
C GLY A 719 15.52 -1.12 8.52
N THR A 720 14.50 -0.26 8.70
CA THR A 720 13.66 0.27 7.60
C THR A 720 14.15 1.61 7.02
N GLY A 721 15.35 2.05 7.40
CA GLY A 721 15.96 3.29 6.90
C GLY A 721 17.21 3.72 7.68
N PRO A 722 17.94 4.75 7.20
CA PRO A 722 19.14 5.24 7.86
C PRO A 722 18.81 5.85 9.22
N ALA A 723 19.59 5.48 10.25
CA ALA A 723 19.45 6.07 11.58
C ALA A 723 19.91 7.55 11.53
N GLN A 724 18.97 8.47 11.66
CA GLN A 724 19.24 9.90 11.75
C GLN A 724 18.70 10.45 13.06
N ARG A 725 19.35 11.48 13.60
CA ARG A 725 18.90 12.20 14.81
C ARG A 725 17.48 12.77 14.67
N SER A 726 17.05 13.05 13.44
CA SER A 726 15.71 13.53 13.10
C SER A 726 14.62 12.46 13.25
N TYR A 727 14.97 11.18 13.33
CA TYR A 727 14.02 10.06 13.35
C TYR A 727 13.78 9.51 14.75
N LEU A 728 12.54 9.13 15.00
CA LEU A 728 12.14 8.28 16.11
C LEU A 728 12.27 6.84 15.65
N THR A 729 13.36 6.19 16.07
CA THR A 729 13.61 4.78 15.77
C THR A 729 12.98 3.88 16.83
N VAL A 730 12.12 2.97 16.40
CA VAL A 730 11.51 1.92 17.23
C VAL A 730 12.32 0.63 17.08
N PRO A 731 12.83 0.05 18.18
CA PRO A 731 13.69 -1.13 18.12
C PRO A 731 12.90 -2.37 17.69
N ARG A 732 13.57 -3.29 16.97
CA ARG A 732 12.97 -4.57 16.53
C ARG A 732 13.05 -5.63 17.62
N VAL A 733 12.15 -5.52 18.60
CA VAL A 733 12.13 -6.37 19.79
C VAL A 733 10.74 -6.94 20.04
N GLU A 734 10.67 -7.98 20.87
CA GLU A 734 9.46 -8.78 21.08
C GLU A 734 8.20 -7.97 21.44
N TRP A 735 8.33 -6.92 22.27
CA TRP A 735 7.16 -6.12 22.65
C TRP A 735 6.55 -5.32 21.50
N LEU A 736 7.33 -5.02 20.44
CA LEU A 736 6.82 -4.38 19.22
C LEU A 736 5.86 -5.33 18.51
N TRP A 737 6.33 -6.54 18.24
CA TRP A 737 5.57 -7.56 17.52
C TRP A 737 4.33 -8.01 18.29
N ARG A 738 4.47 -8.29 19.59
CA ARG A 738 3.35 -8.61 20.48
C ARG A 738 2.28 -7.52 20.49
N GLY A 739 2.71 -6.25 20.50
CA GLY A 739 1.79 -5.12 20.50
C GLY A 739 1.10 -4.90 19.16
N LEU A 740 1.81 -5.01 18.05
CA LEU A 740 1.26 -4.89 16.70
C LEU A 740 0.25 -6.02 16.42
N GLU A 741 0.59 -7.26 16.78
CA GLU A 741 -0.35 -8.38 16.70
C GLU A 741 -1.59 -8.13 17.56
N GLY A 742 -1.39 -7.72 18.83
CA GLY A 742 -2.52 -7.38 19.69
C GLY A 742 -3.40 -6.26 19.14
N PHE A 743 -2.82 -5.26 18.48
CA PHE A 743 -3.56 -4.19 17.81
C PHE A 743 -4.45 -4.71 16.67
N VAL A 744 -3.93 -5.60 15.82
CA VAL A 744 -4.68 -6.15 14.69
C VAL A 744 -5.69 -7.21 15.15
N SER A 745 -5.32 -8.10 16.08
CA SER A 745 -6.22 -9.12 16.64
C SER A 745 -7.48 -8.50 17.25
N LEU A 746 -7.33 -7.44 18.07
CA LEU A 746 -8.47 -6.72 18.69
C LEU A 746 -9.40 -6.05 17.68
N GLN A 747 -8.95 -5.83 16.43
CA GLN A 747 -9.80 -5.33 15.35
C GLN A 747 -10.48 -6.45 14.58
N LEU A 748 -9.83 -7.61 14.45
CA LEU A 748 -10.28 -8.73 13.63
C LEU A 748 -11.40 -9.53 14.28
N ASP A 749 -11.29 -9.82 15.58
CA ASP A 749 -12.30 -10.55 16.34
C ASP A 749 -12.76 -9.75 17.56
N LYS A 750 -14.06 -9.48 17.63
CA LYS A 750 -14.69 -8.81 18.77
C LYS A 750 -15.40 -9.78 19.72
N GLY A 751 -15.47 -11.06 19.37
CA GLY A 751 -16.10 -12.14 20.14
C GLY A 751 -15.09 -13.03 20.87
N MET A 752 -13.86 -12.57 21.06
CA MET A 752 -12.81 -13.32 21.76
C MET A 752 -13.19 -13.68 23.21
N SER A 753 -12.55 -14.70 23.76
CA SER A 753 -12.64 -14.98 25.19
C SER A 753 -12.09 -13.81 26.02
N TYR A 754 -12.57 -13.66 27.25
CA TYR A 754 -12.08 -12.61 28.16
C TYR A 754 -10.55 -12.64 28.33
N ASP A 755 -9.97 -13.83 28.43
CA ASP A 755 -8.53 -13.99 28.62
C ASP A 755 -7.73 -13.67 27.35
N ASP A 756 -8.25 -13.98 26.15
CA ASP A 756 -7.65 -13.58 24.87
C ASP A 756 -7.64 -12.07 24.73
N GLU A 757 -8.80 -11.45 25.00
CA GLU A 757 -8.94 -10.00 24.95
C GLU A 757 -8.01 -9.31 25.95
N ALA A 758 -7.93 -9.82 27.18
CA ALA A 758 -7.03 -9.31 28.21
C ALA A 758 -5.55 -9.44 27.80
N PHE A 759 -5.15 -10.56 27.19
CA PHE A 759 -3.79 -10.77 26.70
C PHE A 759 -3.40 -9.76 25.61
N HIS A 760 -4.26 -9.54 24.62
CA HIS A 760 -3.98 -8.59 23.55
C HIS A 760 -4.01 -7.14 24.04
N ARG A 761 -4.96 -6.77 24.91
CA ARG A 761 -5.01 -5.44 25.55
C ARG A 761 -3.78 -5.17 26.40
N HIS A 762 -3.29 -6.17 27.14
CA HIS A 762 -2.05 -6.05 27.90
C HIS A 762 -0.86 -5.80 26.97
N SER A 763 -0.73 -6.57 25.90
CA SER A 763 0.34 -6.44 24.91
C SER A 763 0.34 -5.08 24.22
N LEU A 764 -0.84 -4.56 23.84
CA LEU A 764 -1.01 -3.20 23.30
C LEU A 764 -0.68 -2.11 24.35
N THR A 765 -1.01 -2.35 25.62
CA THR A 765 -0.65 -1.44 26.73
C THR A 765 0.87 -1.38 26.93
N VAL A 766 1.56 -2.51 26.84
CA VAL A 766 3.03 -2.56 26.90
C VAL A 766 3.63 -1.78 25.72
N LEU A 767 3.16 -2.03 24.49
CA LEU A 767 3.60 -1.31 23.30
C LEU A 767 3.43 0.20 23.45
N THR A 768 2.22 0.66 23.78
CA THR A 768 1.93 2.10 23.92
C THR A 768 2.76 2.76 25.02
N ARG A 769 3.01 2.08 26.16
CA ARG A 769 3.92 2.59 27.22
C ARG A 769 5.36 2.70 26.75
N ARG A 770 5.86 1.72 25.98
CA ARG A 770 7.23 1.75 25.43
C ARG A 770 7.37 2.84 24.37
N LEU A 771 6.38 2.97 23.47
CA LEU A 771 6.32 4.07 22.50
C LEU A 771 6.25 5.44 23.18
N GLN A 772 5.51 5.57 24.29
CA GLN A 772 5.47 6.81 25.08
C GLN A 772 6.86 7.20 25.61
N ALA A 773 7.61 6.24 26.14
CA ALA A 773 8.97 6.48 26.62
C ALA A 773 9.92 6.90 25.47
N LEU A 774 9.85 6.21 24.32
CA LEU A 774 10.64 6.56 23.14
C LEU A 774 10.28 7.94 22.58
N LEU A 775 8.99 8.30 22.60
CA LEU A 775 8.53 9.62 22.18
C LEU A 775 9.03 10.73 23.12
N ALA A 776 9.07 10.48 24.43
CA ALA A 776 9.63 11.42 25.39
C ALA A 776 11.13 11.64 25.12
N GLU A 777 11.91 10.56 25.00
CA GLU A 777 13.35 10.65 24.70
C GLU A 777 13.60 11.34 23.34
N TYR A 778 12.80 11.01 22.32
CA TYR A 778 12.84 11.68 21.02
C TYR A 778 12.61 13.19 21.15
N ALA A 779 11.60 13.59 21.92
CA ALA A 779 11.29 15.00 22.15
C ALA A 779 12.41 15.73 22.92
N ASP A 780 13.01 15.10 23.93
CA ASP A 780 14.17 15.63 24.66
C ASP A 780 15.36 15.87 23.72
N ARG A 781 15.66 14.90 22.83
CA ARG A 781 16.76 15.03 21.87
C ARG A 781 16.53 16.09 20.79
N ARG A 782 15.26 16.32 20.40
CA ARG A 782 14.87 17.25 19.34
C ARG A 782 14.75 18.68 19.82
N LEU A 783 14.19 18.90 21.01
CA LEU A 783 14.00 20.23 21.57
C LEU A 783 15.16 20.67 22.44
N GLY A 784 15.91 19.73 23.02
CA GLY A 784 16.96 19.99 23.99
C GLY A 784 16.42 20.34 25.37
N SER A 785 17.31 20.69 26.28
CA SER A 785 17.00 21.01 27.67
C SER A 785 17.61 22.33 28.13
N VAL A 786 16.97 22.94 29.11
CA VAL A 786 17.39 24.13 29.86
C VAL A 786 17.18 23.81 31.34
N ASP A 787 18.21 24.01 32.17
CA ASP A 787 18.17 23.70 33.62
C ASP A 787 17.72 22.26 33.98
N GLY A 788 17.99 21.30 33.09
CA GLY A 788 17.59 19.90 33.27
C GLY A 788 16.14 19.61 32.90
N GLU A 789 15.34 20.61 32.54
CA GLU A 789 13.99 20.46 32.01
C GLU A 789 13.95 20.60 30.48
N ARG A 790 12.98 19.98 29.82
CA ARG A 790 12.84 20.08 28.37
C ARG A 790 12.50 21.51 27.97
N TRP A 791 13.19 22.02 26.95
CA TRP A 791 12.89 23.33 26.40
C TRP A 791 11.53 23.36 25.70
N THR A 792 10.73 24.39 25.99
CA THR A 792 9.43 24.61 25.36
C THR A 792 9.43 25.90 24.54
N PRO A 793 8.86 25.90 23.31
CA PRO A 793 8.90 27.07 22.43
C PRO A 793 7.88 28.17 22.79
N ALA A 794 6.81 27.85 23.53
CA ALA A 794 5.73 28.78 23.84
C ALA A 794 6.17 30.02 24.67
N PRO A 795 6.95 29.87 25.77
CA PRO A 795 7.49 31.01 26.54
C PRO A 795 8.23 32.04 25.69
N LEU A 796 9.20 31.60 24.90
CA LEU A 796 10.03 32.49 24.08
C LEU A 796 9.21 33.15 22.95
N THR A 797 8.29 32.39 22.34
CA THR A 797 7.39 32.93 21.31
C THR A 797 6.54 34.08 21.88
N ALA A 798 5.98 33.89 23.07
CA ALA A 798 5.22 34.94 23.74
C ALA A 798 6.10 36.14 24.12
N GLN A 799 7.33 35.92 24.58
CA GLN A 799 8.27 36.99 24.88
C GLN A 799 8.63 37.84 23.65
N ILE A 800 8.83 37.22 22.48
CA ILE A 800 9.12 37.95 21.23
C ILE A 800 7.90 38.77 20.79
N LEU A 801 6.70 38.18 20.84
CA LEU A 801 5.47 38.87 20.48
C LEU A 801 5.14 40.03 21.44
N VAL A 802 5.32 39.84 22.75
CA VAL A 802 5.04 40.89 23.73
C VAL A 802 6.09 42.00 23.67
N ALA A 803 7.36 41.66 23.44
CA ALA A 803 8.42 42.64 23.20
C ALA A 803 8.09 43.52 21.98
N ARG A 804 7.61 42.91 20.89
CA ARG A 804 7.17 43.65 19.71
C ARG A 804 5.99 44.57 20.02
N ALA A 805 4.99 44.08 20.75
CA ALA A 805 3.82 44.88 21.15
C ALA A 805 4.24 46.09 22.01
N TRP A 806 5.15 45.89 22.98
CA TRP A 806 5.71 46.97 23.80
C TRP A 806 6.50 47.99 22.96
N LEU A 807 7.35 47.53 22.05
CA LEU A 807 8.16 48.41 21.19
C LEU A 807 7.31 49.17 20.16
N ARG A 808 6.12 48.69 19.84
CA ARG A 808 5.14 49.40 19.00
C ARG A 808 4.20 50.31 19.79
N ALA A 809 4.31 50.29 21.12
CA ALA A 809 3.41 50.97 22.05
C ALA A 809 1.94 50.58 21.88
N THR A 810 1.63 49.36 21.41
CA THR A 810 0.24 48.88 21.33
C THR A 810 -0.28 48.37 22.68
N VAL A 811 0.63 48.06 23.59
CA VAL A 811 0.39 47.71 24.99
C VAL A 811 1.61 48.13 25.80
N SER A 812 1.42 48.55 27.04
CA SER A 812 2.48 48.91 27.98
C SER A 812 2.98 47.68 28.74
N PRO A 813 4.29 47.60 29.08
CA PRO A 813 4.80 46.63 30.04
C PRO A 813 4.09 46.66 31.40
N ASP A 814 3.53 47.81 31.76
CA ASP A 814 2.83 48.03 33.03
C ASP A 814 1.33 47.72 32.96
N ASP A 815 0.79 47.41 31.78
CA ASP A 815 -0.63 47.08 31.62
C ASP A 815 -0.98 45.74 32.28
N PRO A 816 -2.25 45.53 32.67
CA PRO A 816 -2.71 44.25 33.19
C PRO A 816 -2.38 43.08 32.26
N PHE A 817 -2.00 41.95 32.85
CA PHE A 817 -1.65 40.73 32.11
C PHE A 817 -2.68 40.31 31.03
N PRO A 818 -4.00 40.39 31.26
CA PRO A 818 -4.99 40.08 30.22
C PRO A 818 -4.89 40.95 28.96
N GLU A 819 -4.55 42.24 29.09
CA GLU A 819 -4.39 43.15 27.95
C GLU A 819 -3.13 42.80 27.15
N GLN A 820 -2.04 42.44 27.84
CA GLN A 820 -0.81 41.97 27.20
C GLN A 820 -1.05 40.66 26.42
N LEU A 821 -1.78 39.71 27.01
CA LEU A 821 -2.19 38.48 26.31
C LEU A 821 -3.06 38.77 25.10
N LYS A 822 -4.06 39.66 25.25
CA LYS A 822 -4.95 40.05 24.16
C LYS A 822 -4.15 40.66 23.01
N ALA A 823 -3.16 41.49 23.29
CA ALA A 823 -2.30 42.10 22.28
C ALA A 823 -1.51 41.05 21.48
N ILE A 824 -0.88 40.07 22.15
CA ILE A 824 -0.07 39.04 21.46
C ILE A 824 -0.89 37.92 20.83
N LEU A 825 -2.17 37.79 21.20
CA LEU A 825 -3.08 36.80 20.66
C LEU A 825 -4.08 37.40 19.67
N SER A 826 -4.04 38.68 19.33
CA SER A 826 -4.93 39.33 18.36
C SER A 826 -4.20 39.69 17.05
N ASP A 827 -4.92 40.14 16.03
CA ASP A 827 -4.27 40.75 14.86
C ASP A 827 -3.54 42.03 15.25
N GLU A 828 -2.44 42.32 14.56
CA GLU A 828 -1.56 43.43 14.92
C GLU A 828 -2.21 44.78 14.54
N PRO A 829 -2.50 45.68 15.51
CA PRO A 829 -3.10 46.98 15.22
C PRO A 829 -2.07 47.94 14.58
N THR A 830 -2.50 49.13 14.17
CA THR A 830 -1.59 50.21 13.73
C THR A 830 -0.67 50.65 14.88
N ALA A 831 0.59 51.00 14.59
CA ALA A 831 1.53 51.40 15.64
C ALA A 831 1.11 52.77 16.21
N GLU A 832 1.13 52.92 17.54
CA GLU A 832 0.82 54.20 18.20
C GLU A 832 1.99 55.18 18.12
N SER A 833 3.23 54.67 17.97
CA SER A 833 4.41 55.50 17.73
C SER A 833 5.04 55.23 16.37
N ASP A 834 5.54 56.29 15.73
CA ASP A 834 6.21 56.21 14.42
C ASP A 834 7.54 55.44 14.56
N PRO A 835 7.66 54.22 13.98
CA PRO A 835 8.86 53.42 14.15
C PRO A 835 10.11 54.08 13.57
N THR A 836 9.96 54.96 12.57
CA THR A 836 11.08 55.55 11.83
C THR A 836 11.89 56.56 12.65
N THR A 837 11.32 57.11 13.73
CA THR A 837 11.97 58.12 14.57
C THR A 837 12.72 57.54 15.77
N ARG A 838 12.57 56.23 16.00
CA ARG A 838 13.21 55.44 17.07
C ARG A 838 14.68 55.14 16.77
N CYS A 839 15.45 54.71 17.77
CA CYS A 839 16.84 54.32 17.56
C CYS A 839 16.99 53.12 16.61
N SER A 840 18.15 53.00 15.95
CA SER A 840 18.41 51.94 14.96
C SER A 840 18.15 50.50 15.47
N PRO A 841 18.64 50.09 16.66
CA PRO A 841 18.34 48.76 17.21
C PRO A 841 16.85 48.48 17.44
N TRP A 842 16.04 49.52 17.74
CA TRP A 842 14.60 49.41 17.90
C TRP A 842 13.91 49.11 16.57
N GLN A 843 14.30 49.84 15.53
CA GLN A 843 13.81 49.63 14.16
C GLN A 843 14.19 48.24 13.64
N GLU A 844 15.42 47.81 13.90
CA GLU A 844 15.93 46.50 13.51
C GLU A 844 15.09 45.37 14.11
N PHE A 845 14.73 45.45 15.40
CA PHE A 845 13.85 44.47 16.05
C PHE A 845 12.47 44.41 15.40
N LEU A 846 11.86 45.57 15.15
CA LEU A 846 10.54 45.65 14.50
C LEU A 846 10.58 45.14 13.07
N ASN A 847 11.67 45.37 12.33
CA ASN A 847 11.81 44.89 10.96
C ASN A 847 12.01 43.37 10.91
N LYS A 848 12.91 42.82 11.75
CA LYS A 848 13.19 41.37 11.79
C LYS A 848 11.97 40.55 12.21
N THR A 849 11.16 41.07 13.14
CA THR A 849 9.94 40.36 13.62
C THR A 849 8.71 40.54 12.73
N ARG A 850 8.70 41.54 11.81
CA ARG A 850 7.51 41.89 11.01
C ARG A 850 7.01 40.74 10.14
N ALA A 851 7.92 40.08 9.41
CA ALA A 851 7.55 39.01 8.48
C ALA A 851 7.02 37.75 9.19
N HIS A 852 7.36 37.58 10.47
CA HIS A 852 7.06 36.37 11.23
C HIS A 852 5.90 36.54 12.22
N HIS A 853 5.41 37.76 12.45
CA HIS A 853 4.40 38.06 13.47
C HIS A 853 3.15 37.16 13.37
N ALA A 854 2.53 37.08 12.19
CA ALA A 854 1.31 36.29 11.99
C ALA A 854 1.56 34.79 12.27
N THR A 855 2.64 34.23 11.71
CA THR A 855 3.02 32.83 11.90
C THR A 855 3.32 32.50 13.36
N LEU A 856 4.08 33.35 14.06
CA LEU A 856 4.43 33.14 15.47
C LEU A 856 3.19 33.27 16.38
N ARG A 857 2.29 34.18 16.07
CA ARG A 857 1.02 34.33 16.79
C ARG A 857 0.15 33.09 16.64
N ASP A 858 -0.03 32.60 15.42
CA ASP A 858 -0.86 31.44 15.15
C ASP A 858 -0.24 30.17 15.75
N ALA A 859 1.08 30.04 15.73
CA ALA A 859 1.81 29.01 16.46
C ALA A 859 1.59 29.12 17.98
N LEU A 860 1.71 30.31 18.56
CA LEU A 860 1.48 30.52 20.00
C LEU A 860 0.06 30.11 20.40
N ARG A 861 -0.96 30.57 19.64
CA ARG A 861 -2.36 30.17 19.85
C ARG A 861 -2.51 28.65 19.85
N ALA A 862 -1.89 27.96 18.89
CA ALA A 862 -1.96 26.51 18.79
C ALA A 862 -1.22 25.78 19.92
N MET A 863 -0.12 26.34 20.44
CA MET A 863 0.66 25.77 21.55
C MET A 863 -0.05 25.88 22.89
N ILE A 864 -0.72 27.01 23.15
CA ILE A 864 -1.44 27.24 24.41
C ILE A 864 -2.87 26.72 24.39
N ALA A 865 -3.41 26.33 23.23
CA ALA A 865 -4.78 25.86 23.13
C ALA A 865 -5.01 24.55 23.88
N MET A 866 -6.05 24.53 24.73
CA MET A 866 -6.59 23.33 25.36
C MET A 866 -7.92 22.96 24.68
N PRO A 867 -7.89 22.08 23.65
CA PRO A 867 -9.10 21.69 22.96
C PRO A 867 -10.08 20.96 23.90
N GLN A 868 -11.34 21.37 23.90
CA GLN A 868 -12.44 20.66 24.56
C GLN A 868 -13.15 19.79 23.51
N GLY A 869 -12.75 18.53 23.41
CA GLY A 869 -13.27 17.62 22.38
C GLY A 869 -12.79 17.99 20.97
N GLY A 870 -13.67 17.87 19.97
CA GLY A 870 -13.35 18.11 18.55
C GLY A 870 -13.70 19.49 18.00
N SER A 871 -14.06 20.47 18.84
CA SER A 871 -14.46 21.80 18.37
C SER A 871 -13.25 22.62 17.89
N PRO A 872 -13.31 23.25 16.69
CA PRO A 872 -12.26 24.12 16.16
C PRO A 872 -12.30 25.55 16.73
N GLY A 873 -13.30 25.89 17.55
CA GLY A 873 -13.43 27.20 18.18
C GLY A 873 -12.40 27.45 19.29
N PHE A 874 -12.11 28.71 19.58
CA PHE A 874 -11.17 29.13 20.63
C PHE A 874 -11.61 28.54 21.98
N GLY A 875 -10.91 27.49 22.41
CA GLY A 875 -11.13 26.81 23.68
C GLY A 875 -10.46 27.52 24.85
N LEU A 876 -10.33 26.81 25.97
CA LEU A 876 -9.48 27.26 27.09
C LEU A 876 -8.02 27.37 26.62
N ALA A 877 -7.24 28.28 27.21
CA ALA A 877 -5.81 28.41 26.95
C ALA A 877 -4.99 28.16 28.21
N ASP A 878 -3.96 27.33 28.12
CA ASP A 878 -2.95 27.18 29.18
C ASP A 878 -1.93 28.31 29.06
N VAL A 879 -2.16 29.36 29.85
CA VAL A 879 -1.30 30.54 29.91
C VAL A 879 -0.27 30.46 31.04
N SER A 880 -0.17 29.34 31.77
CA SER A 880 0.66 29.23 32.97
C SER A 880 2.15 29.46 32.68
N SER A 881 2.69 28.79 31.66
CA SER A 881 4.09 28.92 31.24
C SER A 881 4.38 30.29 30.60
N VAL A 882 3.44 30.83 29.84
CA VAL A 882 3.56 32.13 29.16
C VAL A 882 3.49 33.30 30.15
N ALA A 883 2.63 33.22 31.17
CA ALA A 883 2.50 34.27 32.19
C ALA A 883 3.83 34.51 32.90
N GLY A 884 4.46 33.44 33.38
CA GLY A 884 5.78 33.52 34.00
C GLY A 884 6.84 34.11 33.08
N ALA A 885 6.82 33.74 31.79
CA ALA A 885 7.77 34.22 30.80
C ALA A 885 7.65 35.73 30.53
N ILE A 886 6.42 36.24 30.39
CA ILE A 886 6.16 37.68 30.18
C ILE A 886 6.62 38.48 31.40
N MET A 887 6.30 38.01 32.61
CA MET A 887 6.74 38.66 33.85
C MET A 887 8.26 38.66 34.01
N ARG A 888 8.93 37.55 33.67
CA ARG A 888 10.39 37.47 33.66
C ARG A 888 10.99 38.49 32.70
N LEU A 889 10.52 38.54 31.46
CA LEU A 889 11.01 39.48 30.45
C LEU A 889 10.83 40.93 30.90
N ARG A 890 9.69 41.29 31.50
CA ARG A 890 9.46 42.64 32.04
C ARG A 890 10.50 43.00 33.10
N ARG A 891 10.81 42.06 34.01
CA ARG A 891 11.73 42.29 35.14
C ARG A 891 13.20 42.30 34.71
N THR A 892 13.60 41.36 33.85
CA THR A 892 15.02 41.12 33.51
C THR A 892 15.43 41.80 32.21
N GLN A 893 14.47 42.13 31.34
CA GLN A 893 14.69 42.57 29.96
C GLN A 893 15.54 41.57 29.15
N ARG A 894 15.54 40.31 29.57
CA ARG A 894 16.23 39.19 28.92
C ARG A 894 15.21 38.15 28.47
N PHE A 895 15.41 37.63 27.27
CA PHE A 895 14.68 36.47 26.78
C PHE A 895 15.06 35.24 27.61
N ASP A 896 14.13 34.29 27.72
CA ASP A 896 14.39 33.01 28.37
C ASP A 896 15.52 32.25 27.65
N GLU A 897 16.24 31.43 28.41
CA GLU A 897 17.41 30.73 27.91
C GLU A 897 17.08 29.73 26.79
N LEU A 898 18.03 29.58 25.87
CA LEU A 898 17.96 28.65 24.77
C LEU A 898 18.64 27.33 25.17
N PRO A 899 18.18 26.19 24.64
CA PRO A 899 18.75 24.89 24.97
C PRO A 899 20.21 24.79 24.48
N ALA A 900 21.07 24.22 25.30
CA ALA A 900 22.48 24.04 24.98
C ALA A 900 22.66 22.96 23.89
N GLY A 901 23.25 23.32 22.73
CA GLY A 901 23.63 22.37 21.67
C GLY A 901 23.48 22.93 20.25
N GLU A 902 24.32 22.42 19.33
CA GLU A 902 24.42 22.86 17.92
C GLU A 902 23.31 22.33 17.00
N GLY A 903 22.39 21.50 17.49
CA GLY A 903 21.34 20.89 16.67
C GLY A 903 20.03 21.68 16.68
N GLY A 904 19.53 22.05 15.49
CA GLY A 904 18.19 22.58 15.32
C GLY A 904 17.09 21.53 15.56
N SER A 905 15.92 22.01 15.96
CA SER A 905 14.68 21.23 16.09
C SER A 905 14.16 20.66 14.76
N GLY A 906 14.61 21.23 13.64
CA GLY A 906 14.11 20.90 12.29
C GLY A 906 12.70 21.45 12.00
N VAL A 907 12.19 22.33 12.86
CA VAL A 907 10.91 23.03 12.70
C VAL A 907 11.20 24.51 12.45
N SER A 908 10.78 25.03 11.30
CA SER A 908 11.11 26.39 10.84
C SER A 908 10.75 27.49 11.85
N GLU A 909 9.61 27.36 12.51
CA GLU A 909 9.09 28.33 13.47
C GLU A 909 9.95 28.38 14.73
N PHE A 910 10.47 27.23 15.17
CA PHE A 910 11.33 27.13 16.34
C PHE A 910 12.75 27.66 16.03
N GLU A 911 13.26 27.42 14.82
CA GLU A 911 14.51 28.04 14.38
C GLU A 911 14.37 29.56 14.26
N THR A 912 13.21 30.05 13.81
CA THR A 912 12.93 31.49 13.68
C THR A 912 12.97 32.19 15.04
N ILE A 913 12.32 31.64 16.08
CA ILE A 913 12.36 32.26 17.42
C ILE A 913 13.77 32.19 18.04
N ARG A 914 14.53 31.12 17.76
CA ARG A 914 15.94 31.02 18.17
C ARG A 914 16.79 32.08 17.50
N ASP A 915 16.68 32.24 16.18
CA ASP A 915 17.42 33.25 15.40
C ASP A 915 17.10 34.68 15.86
N ILE A 916 15.83 34.99 16.13
CA ILE A 916 15.45 36.31 16.66
C ILE A 916 16.11 36.53 18.03
N ALA A 917 16.01 35.57 18.96
CA ALA A 917 16.58 35.72 20.29
C ALA A 917 18.11 35.83 20.28
N THR A 918 18.81 35.03 19.47
CA THR A 918 20.28 35.06 19.35
C THR A 918 20.77 36.36 18.69
N HIS A 919 20.08 36.86 17.66
CA HIS A 919 20.41 38.11 16.98
C HIS A 919 20.49 39.30 17.93
N PHE A 920 19.56 39.37 18.89
CA PHE A 920 19.54 40.42 19.92
C PHE A 920 20.30 40.04 21.20
N LYS A 921 21.23 39.07 21.13
CA LYS A 921 22.06 38.59 22.25
C LYS A 921 21.23 38.24 23.50
N GLY A 922 20.00 37.75 23.30
CA GLY A 922 19.09 37.37 24.37
C GLY A 922 18.55 38.53 25.21
N SER A 923 18.64 39.80 24.79
CA SER A 923 18.20 40.92 25.64
C SER A 923 17.69 42.16 24.89
N LEU A 924 16.69 42.81 25.47
CA LEU A 924 16.18 44.12 25.05
C LEU A 924 16.97 45.29 25.68
N SER A 925 17.84 45.04 26.66
CA SER A 925 18.51 46.10 27.42
C SER A 925 19.38 47.01 26.55
N SER A 926 19.97 46.49 25.47
CA SER A 926 20.75 47.30 24.51
C SER A 926 19.86 48.31 23.79
N ILE A 927 18.69 47.86 23.29
CA ILE A 927 17.69 48.68 22.62
C ILE A 927 17.22 49.79 23.56
N LEU A 928 16.81 49.42 24.79
CA LEU A 928 16.27 50.36 25.76
C LEU A 928 17.30 51.39 26.22
N ARG A 929 18.56 50.97 26.41
CA ARG A 929 19.65 51.87 26.79
C ARG A 929 19.93 52.90 25.69
N THR A 930 20.00 52.46 24.43
CA THR A 930 20.25 53.34 23.29
C THR A 930 19.09 54.31 23.06
N GLU A 931 17.84 53.82 23.15
CA GLU A 931 16.65 54.69 23.02
C GLU A 931 16.61 55.74 24.13
N ARG A 932 16.87 55.35 25.39
CA ARG A 932 16.93 56.29 26.51
C ARG A 932 17.95 57.39 26.27
N GLN A 933 19.19 57.03 25.92
CA GLN A 933 20.26 57.99 25.66
C GLN A 933 19.88 58.95 24.52
N GLN A 934 19.26 58.43 23.46
CA GLN A 934 18.81 59.24 22.33
C GLN A 934 17.71 60.23 22.73
N LEU A 935 16.70 59.78 23.47
CA LEU A 935 15.58 60.63 23.89
C LEU A 935 16.00 61.69 24.91
N GLU A 936 16.80 61.31 25.92
CA GLU A 936 17.34 62.25 26.91
C GLU A 936 18.23 63.30 26.25
N SER A 937 19.08 62.89 25.31
CA SER A 937 19.93 63.83 24.54
C SER A 937 19.10 64.78 23.68
N ARG A 938 18.03 64.29 23.02
CA ARG A 938 17.13 65.12 22.22
C ARG A 938 16.38 66.12 23.09
N ALA A 939 15.82 65.68 24.21
CA ALA A 939 15.08 66.52 25.15
C ALA A 939 15.97 67.62 25.73
N ALA A 940 17.18 67.28 26.21
CA ALA A 940 18.13 68.26 26.73
C ALA A 940 18.57 69.27 25.65
N SER A 941 18.91 68.79 24.45
CA SER A 941 19.33 69.67 23.34
C SER A 941 18.22 70.63 22.92
N LEU A 942 16.96 70.16 22.91
CA LEU A 942 15.81 71.00 22.58
C LEU A 942 15.59 72.04 23.70
N GLN A 943 15.60 71.62 24.96
CA GLN A 943 15.46 72.51 26.12
C GLN A 943 16.49 73.65 26.10
N ASP A 944 17.75 73.33 25.80
CA ASP A 944 18.84 74.32 25.69
C ASP A 944 18.57 75.34 24.57
N LEU A 945 18.07 74.89 23.41
CA LEU A 945 17.73 75.77 22.28
C LEU A 945 16.54 76.67 22.59
N LEU A 946 15.55 76.19 23.36
CA LEU A 946 14.33 76.95 23.67
C LEU A 946 14.60 78.20 24.52
N ARG A 947 15.68 78.20 25.33
CA ARG A 947 16.10 79.33 26.20
C ARG A 947 14.99 79.80 27.16
N GLY A 948 14.33 78.84 27.81
CA GLY A 948 13.29 79.09 28.82
C GLY A 948 11.92 79.51 28.25
N ARG A 949 11.68 79.31 26.95
CA ARG A 949 10.39 79.57 26.29
C ARG A 949 9.69 78.25 25.94
N THR A 950 8.39 78.31 25.68
CA THR A 950 7.65 77.20 25.07
C THR A 950 8.16 76.95 23.64
N ILE A 951 7.96 75.73 23.12
CA ILE A 951 8.30 75.34 21.76
C ILE A 951 7.63 76.28 20.76
N GLN A 952 6.34 76.54 20.96
CA GLN A 952 5.56 77.41 20.09
C GLN A 952 6.10 78.85 20.08
N ASP A 953 6.36 79.43 21.26
CA ASP A 953 6.86 80.81 21.37
C ASP A 953 8.27 80.96 20.80
N HIS A 954 9.13 79.96 21.01
CA HIS A 954 10.48 79.99 20.47
C HIS A 954 10.48 79.95 18.94
N LEU A 955 9.73 79.01 18.34
CA LEU A 955 9.66 78.87 16.89
C LEU A 955 9.00 80.10 16.23
N ALA A 956 7.94 80.64 16.83
CA ALA A 956 7.30 81.87 16.35
C ALA A 956 8.24 83.09 16.42
N ARG A 957 9.06 83.17 17.47
CA ARG A 957 10.10 84.21 17.60
C ARG A 957 11.13 84.11 16.48
N VAL A 958 11.66 82.91 16.20
CA VAL A 958 12.64 82.70 15.12
C VAL A 958 12.00 83.01 13.76
N ASP A 959 10.77 82.57 13.52
CA ASP A 959 10.07 82.85 12.27
C ASP A 959 9.87 84.35 12.03
N ARG A 960 9.53 85.10 13.08
CA ARG A 960 9.42 86.56 13.01
C ARG A 960 10.76 87.20 12.62
N ILE A 961 11.88 86.76 13.20
CA ILE A 961 13.22 87.27 12.85
C ILE A 961 13.53 86.97 11.39
N VAL A 962 13.36 85.71 10.96
CA VAL A 962 13.63 85.30 9.57
C VAL A 962 12.76 86.08 8.58
N THR A 963 11.49 86.29 8.90
CA THR A 963 10.54 87.03 8.05
C THR A 963 10.88 88.51 7.95
N GLU A 964 11.17 89.17 9.06
CA GLU A 964 11.49 90.61 9.04
C GLU A 964 12.85 90.88 8.39
N VAL A 965 13.87 90.04 8.64
CA VAL A 965 15.18 90.19 8.00
C VAL A 965 15.11 89.89 6.51
N SER A 966 14.36 88.86 6.08
CA SER A 966 14.19 88.57 4.64
C SER A 966 13.40 89.65 3.88
N LYS A 967 12.48 90.37 4.52
CA LYS A 967 11.84 91.57 3.94
C LYS A 967 12.84 92.70 3.71
N LEU A 968 13.71 92.95 4.69
CA LEU A 968 14.71 94.03 4.63
C LEU A 968 15.89 93.68 3.73
N LEU A 969 16.28 92.41 3.66
CA LEU A 969 17.39 91.90 2.86
C LEU A 969 16.95 90.69 1.99
N PRO A 970 16.24 90.92 0.87
CA PRO A 970 15.64 89.84 0.08
C PRO A 970 16.63 88.87 -0.58
N ARG A 971 17.91 89.25 -0.67
CA ARG A 971 18.99 88.42 -1.25
C ARG A 971 19.82 87.66 -0.21
N ALA A 972 19.55 87.85 1.08
CA ALA A 972 20.29 87.17 2.15
C ALA A 972 19.80 85.72 2.32
N ALA A 973 20.67 84.75 2.02
CA ALA A 973 20.46 83.31 2.20
C ALA A 973 19.05 82.78 1.78
N PRO A 974 18.61 82.98 0.52
CA PRO A 974 17.24 82.67 0.09
C PRO A 974 16.87 81.19 0.19
N GLU A 975 17.82 80.28 -0.06
CA GLU A 975 17.62 78.83 0.08
C GLU A 975 17.35 78.43 1.54
N SER A 976 18.13 78.98 2.48
CA SER A 976 17.99 78.76 3.92
C SER A 976 16.65 79.29 4.45
N VAL A 977 16.21 80.46 3.99
CA VAL A 977 14.90 81.03 4.35
C VAL A 977 13.76 80.14 3.84
N THR A 978 13.87 79.63 2.61
CA THR A 978 12.86 78.73 2.01
C THR A 978 12.80 77.40 2.76
N ALA A 979 13.96 76.83 3.10
CA ALA A 979 14.07 75.61 3.90
C ALA A 979 13.43 75.80 5.29
N TRP A 980 13.74 76.91 5.97
CA TRP A 980 13.12 77.27 7.25
C TRP A 980 11.59 77.36 7.15
N LYS A 981 11.06 78.09 6.17
CA LYS A 981 9.60 78.24 6.00
C LYS A 981 8.90 76.91 5.77
N THR A 982 9.55 76.00 5.03
CA THR A 982 9.04 74.66 4.79
C THR A 982 8.99 73.84 6.07
N GLU A 983 10.08 73.79 6.84
CA GLU A 983 10.15 73.03 8.10
C GLU A 983 9.30 73.64 9.22
N TYR A 984 9.25 74.97 9.32
CA TYR A 984 8.36 75.67 10.26
C TYR A 984 6.89 75.32 9.99
N THR A 985 6.47 75.25 8.73
CA THR A 985 5.10 74.83 8.38
C THR A 985 4.83 73.38 8.79
N LYS A 986 5.81 72.47 8.64
CA LYS A 986 5.70 71.08 9.11
C LYS A 986 5.60 70.98 10.63
N ALA A 987 6.42 71.75 11.36
CA ALA A 987 6.35 71.83 12.82
C ALA A 987 5.03 72.45 13.29
N ALA A 988 4.52 73.47 12.59
CA ALA A 988 3.25 74.12 12.89
C ALA A 988 2.06 73.16 12.80
N GLY A 989 2.07 72.24 11.83
CA GLY A 989 1.06 71.18 11.73
C GLY A 989 1.03 70.20 12.91
N ARG A 990 2.09 70.13 13.73
CA ARG A 990 2.11 69.31 14.96
C ARG A 990 1.40 69.99 16.14
N PHE A 991 1.21 71.31 16.11
CA PHE A 991 0.47 72.03 17.16
C PHE A 991 -1.02 71.67 17.16
N GLU A 992 -1.60 71.33 16.00
CA GLU A 992 -3.01 70.92 15.88
C GLU A 992 -3.33 69.62 16.64
N VAL A 993 -2.32 68.79 16.89
CA VAL A 993 -2.44 67.53 17.65
C VAL A 993 -1.79 67.63 19.04
N GLU A 994 -1.59 68.85 19.55
CA GLU A 994 -0.95 69.14 20.84
C GLU A 994 0.46 68.54 20.99
N GLY A 995 1.16 68.29 19.87
CA GLY A 995 2.47 67.62 19.89
C GLY A 995 3.54 68.41 20.64
N ASP A 996 3.44 69.74 20.62
CA ASP A 996 4.28 70.66 21.38
C ASP A 996 4.13 70.45 22.89
N ARG A 997 2.89 70.41 23.39
CA ARG A 997 2.62 70.16 24.82
C ARG A 997 3.13 68.80 25.25
N ILE A 998 2.89 67.76 24.45
CA ILE A 998 3.35 66.39 24.75
C ILE A 998 4.89 66.34 24.80
N ALA A 999 5.57 67.05 23.90
CA ALA A 999 7.03 67.14 23.89
C ALA A 999 7.56 67.94 25.09
N GLU A 1000 6.91 69.04 25.48
CA GLU A 1000 7.24 69.84 26.66
C GLU A 1000 7.06 69.05 27.96
N ASP A 1001 5.93 68.36 28.12
CA ASP A 1001 5.66 67.47 29.25
C ASP A 1001 6.72 66.37 29.35
N PHE A 1002 7.16 65.84 28.21
CA PHE A 1002 8.24 64.86 28.19
C PHE A 1002 9.61 65.46 28.57
N ILE A 1003 9.91 66.69 28.14
CA ILE A 1003 11.13 67.40 28.56
C ILE A 1003 11.15 67.60 30.08
N MET A 1004 10.01 68.02 30.67
CA MET A 1004 9.87 68.13 32.12
C MET A 1004 10.05 66.78 32.81
N LEU A 1005 9.41 65.72 32.29
CA LEU A 1005 9.57 64.36 32.81
C LEU A 1005 11.04 63.90 32.83
N VAL A 1006 11.80 64.20 31.77
CA VAL A 1006 13.23 63.88 31.68
C VAL A 1006 14.03 64.68 32.72
N ALA A 1007 13.72 65.96 32.91
CA ALA A 1007 14.36 66.81 33.91
C ALA A 1007 14.11 66.28 35.33
N ASP A 1008 12.86 65.95 35.67
CA ASP A 1008 12.48 65.39 36.98
C ASP A 1008 13.25 64.09 37.29
N HIS A 1009 13.38 63.19 36.31
CA HIS A 1009 14.13 61.95 36.50
C HIS A 1009 15.62 62.21 36.71
N ARG A 1010 16.19 63.17 35.97
CA ARG A 1010 17.59 63.58 36.10
C ARG A 1010 17.88 64.19 37.47
N GLU A 1011 16.98 65.04 37.99
CA GLU A 1011 17.09 65.61 39.33
C GLU A 1011 16.95 64.57 40.43
N ALA A 1012 16.01 63.62 40.27
CA ALA A 1012 15.80 62.53 41.21
C ALA A 1012 16.89 61.44 41.15
N GLY A 1013 17.85 61.52 40.22
CA GLY A 1013 18.86 60.47 40.00
C GLY A 1013 18.29 59.13 39.53
N THR A 1014 17.09 59.15 38.92
CA THR A 1014 16.40 57.98 38.40
C THR A 1014 16.48 57.94 36.87
N THR A 1015 16.04 56.84 36.26
CA THR A 1015 16.05 56.70 34.79
C THR A 1015 14.67 56.33 34.27
N LEU A 1016 14.35 56.76 33.05
CA LEU A 1016 13.08 56.44 32.41
C LEU A 1016 12.90 54.92 32.26
N GLY A 1017 11.82 54.39 32.84
CA GLY A 1017 11.43 52.99 32.71
C GLY A 1017 10.92 52.65 31.30
N PHE A 1018 10.80 51.34 31.01
CA PHE A 1018 10.42 50.87 29.67
C PHE A 1018 9.06 51.42 29.20
N ALA A 1019 8.02 51.39 30.04
CA ALA A 1019 6.71 51.93 29.67
C ALA A 1019 6.80 53.39 29.19
N ARG A 1020 7.54 54.24 29.92
CA ARG A 1020 7.75 55.64 29.55
C ARG A 1020 8.56 55.82 28.26
N LEU A 1021 9.55 54.97 28.02
CA LEU A 1021 10.32 54.98 26.75
C LEU A 1021 9.45 54.60 25.55
N SER A 1022 8.59 53.57 25.70
CA SER A 1022 7.69 53.13 24.63
C SER A 1022 6.66 54.19 24.26
N GLN A 1023 6.16 54.96 25.22
CA GLN A 1023 5.17 56.03 25.01
C GLN A 1023 5.79 57.40 24.70
N ALA A 1024 7.12 57.50 24.67
CA ALA A 1024 7.79 58.79 24.46
C ALA A 1024 7.44 59.41 23.09
N PRO A 1025 7.25 60.74 23.01
CA PRO A 1025 6.90 61.45 21.78
C PRO A 1025 8.12 61.65 20.86
N SER A 1026 8.74 60.54 20.45
CA SER A 1026 9.99 60.50 19.69
C SER A 1026 9.91 61.30 18.37
N LYS A 1027 8.75 61.27 17.71
CA LYS A 1027 8.50 62.01 16.47
C LYS A 1027 8.45 63.51 16.70
N ASP A 1028 7.64 63.96 17.65
CA ASP A 1028 7.51 65.37 18.00
C ASP A 1028 8.84 65.95 18.47
N LEU A 1029 9.55 65.25 19.36
CA LEU A 1029 10.89 65.65 19.81
C LEU A 1029 11.87 65.79 18.65
N SER A 1030 11.87 64.87 17.68
CA SER A 1030 12.77 64.97 16.51
C SER A 1030 12.39 66.17 15.64
N VAL A 1031 11.11 66.30 15.28
CA VAL A 1031 10.63 67.40 14.43
C VAL A 1031 10.95 68.76 15.05
N PHE A 1032 10.66 68.95 16.35
CA PHE A 1032 10.92 70.22 17.01
C PHE A 1032 12.41 70.49 17.22
N LEU A 1033 13.23 69.47 17.53
CA LEU A 1033 14.67 69.63 17.64
C LEU A 1033 15.30 70.01 16.29
N ASP A 1034 14.94 69.31 15.22
CA ASP A 1034 15.49 69.56 13.88
C ASP A 1034 15.06 70.94 13.37
N THR A 1035 13.80 71.32 13.62
CA THR A 1035 13.29 72.66 13.31
C THR A 1035 14.05 73.73 14.12
N ALA A 1036 14.20 73.57 15.44
CA ALA A 1036 14.91 74.53 16.28
C ALA A 1036 16.39 74.70 15.87
N LYS A 1037 17.09 73.60 15.54
CA LYS A 1037 18.47 73.64 15.03
C LYS A 1037 18.57 74.37 13.69
N LEU A 1038 17.66 74.08 12.76
CA LEU A 1038 17.60 74.77 11.49
C LEU A 1038 17.35 76.27 11.72
N GLY A 1039 16.41 76.60 12.60
CA GLY A 1039 16.09 77.99 12.96
C GLY A 1039 17.29 78.78 13.48
N ASP A 1040 18.05 78.22 14.43
CA ASP A 1040 19.23 78.87 14.99
C ASP A 1040 20.36 79.01 13.94
N SER A 1041 20.50 78.02 13.04
CA SER A 1041 21.43 78.08 11.91
C SER A 1041 21.07 79.17 10.90
N VAL A 1042 19.80 79.23 10.48
CA VAL A 1042 19.30 80.26 9.55
C VAL A 1042 19.40 81.65 10.18
N ALA A 1043 19.03 81.80 11.46
CA ALA A 1043 19.17 83.06 12.18
C ALA A 1043 20.65 83.51 12.24
N SER A 1044 21.58 82.58 12.44
CA SER A 1044 23.02 82.88 12.45
C SER A 1044 23.55 83.31 11.08
N GLN A 1045 23.11 82.66 9.99
CA GLN A 1045 23.47 83.04 8.63
C GLN A 1045 22.92 84.43 8.27
N LEU A 1046 21.65 84.69 8.59
CA LEU A 1046 21.02 85.99 8.37
C LEU A 1046 21.70 87.09 9.20
N LEU A 1047 22.10 86.80 10.44
CA LEU A 1047 22.87 87.75 11.26
C LEU A 1047 24.23 88.10 10.61
N GLY A 1048 24.89 87.13 9.97
CA GLY A 1048 26.08 87.37 9.16
C GLY A 1048 25.82 88.39 8.05
N HIS A 1049 24.80 88.14 7.23
CA HIS A 1049 24.41 89.08 6.16
C HIS A 1049 23.98 90.46 6.66
N VAL A 1050 23.31 90.53 7.81
CA VAL A 1050 22.96 91.82 8.44
C VAL A 1050 24.21 92.55 8.89
N ARG A 1051 25.19 91.85 9.48
CA ARG A 1051 26.48 92.45 9.87
C ARG A 1051 27.26 92.94 8.65
N ASP A 1052 27.32 92.15 7.59
CA ASP A 1052 27.97 92.52 6.32
C ASP A 1052 27.31 93.76 5.71
N CYS A 1053 25.97 93.82 5.69
CA CYS A 1053 25.24 94.99 5.21
C CYS A 1053 25.50 96.24 6.06
N ILE A 1054 25.63 96.09 7.38
CA ILE A 1054 25.96 97.20 8.29
C ILE A 1054 27.42 97.65 8.10
N SER A 1055 28.37 96.71 7.91
CA SER A 1055 29.77 97.05 7.65
C SER A 1055 29.99 97.67 6.26
N ASP A 1056 29.30 97.20 5.23
CA ASP A 1056 29.37 97.78 3.88
C ASP A 1056 28.74 99.19 3.85
N GLY A 1057 27.69 99.40 4.65
CA GLY A 1057 27.11 100.73 4.87
C GLY A 1057 28.01 101.68 5.67
N SER A 1058 28.95 101.18 6.48
CA SER A 1058 29.83 102.02 7.33
C SER A 1058 30.78 102.95 6.56
N GLY A 1059 30.98 102.71 5.25
CA GLY A 1059 31.71 103.62 4.37
C GLY A 1059 30.90 104.85 3.88
N THR A 1060 29.59 104.91 4.13
CA THR A 1060 28.68 105.93 3.55
C THR A 1060 27.88 106.77 4.57
N PHE A 1061 28.04 106.55 5.87
CA PHE A 1061 27.34 107.32 6.92
C PHE A 1061 28.32 108.12 7.80
N SER A 1062 27.93 109.34 8.21
CA SER A 1062 28.75 110.13 9.14
C SER A 1062 28.66 109.58 10.57
N LEU A 1063 29.71 109.79 11.37
CA LEU A 1063 29.81 109.36 12.78
C LEU A 1063 28.59 109.74 13.64
N ASP A 1064 27.95 110.88 13.35
CA ASP A 1064 26.75 111.35 14.08
C ASP A 1064 25.53 110.45 13.82
N GLN A 1065 25.35 109.96 12.59
CA GLN A 1065 24.23 109.08 12.24
C GLN A 1065 24.39 107.67 12.83
N ILE A 1066 25.64 107.22 13.01
CA ILE A 1066 25.96 105.95 13.69
C ILE A 1066 25.68 106.06 15.19
N HIS A 1067 25.98 107.21 15.81
CA HIS A 1067 25.65 107.48 17.21
C HIS A 1067 24.13 107.55 17.47
N ASP A 1068 23.35 108.15 16.56
CA ASP A 1068 21.88 108.20 16.68
C ASP A 1068 21.23 106.81 16.60
N VAL A 1069 21.72 105.95 15.71
CA VAL A 1069 21.25 104.55 15.63
C VAL A 1069 21.70 103.75 16.86
N GLY A 1070 22.93 103.99 17.36
CA GLY A 1070 23.42 103.41 18.61
C GLY A 1070 22.56 103.78 19.83
N HIS A 1071 22.16 105.05 19.95
CA HIS A 1071 21.24 105.52 20.99
C HIS A 1071 19.82 104.95 20.83
N GLY A 1072 19.35 104.76 19.59
CA GLY A 1072 18.09 104.06 19.31
C GLY A 1072 18.11 102.60 19.76
N PHE A 1073 19.21 101.89 19.50
CA PHE A 1073 19.40 100.50 19.94
C PHE A 1073 19.50 100.40 21.47
N GLU A 1074 20.21 101.32 22.11
CA GLU A 1074 20.33 101.38 23.58
C GLU A 1074 18.96 101.64 24.25
N ALA A 1075 18.12 102.48 23.66
CA ALA A 1075 16.77 102.76 24.15
C ALA A 1075 15.81 101.56 24.00
N VAL A 1076 15.94 100.78 22.91
CA VAL A 1076 15.13 99.56 22.70
C VAL A 1076 15.58 98.43 23.63
N MET A 1077 16.89 98.25 23.82
CA MET A 1077 17.44 97.29 24.79
C MET A 1077 17.02 97.62 26.23
N LYS A 1078 17.05 98.89 26.63
CA LYS A 1078 16.56 99.34 27.95
C LYS A 1078 15.05 99.13 28.13
N LYS A 1079 14.24 99.13 27.06
CA LYS A 1079 12.81 98.80 27.11
C LYS A 1079 12.54 97.30 27.27
N HIS A 1080 13.38 96.43 26.70
CA HIS A 1080 13.24 94.98 26.84
C HIS A 1080 13.69 94.46 28.22
N VAL A 1081 14.69 95.09 28.85
CA VAL A 1081 15.12 94.73 30.23
C VAL A 1081 14.06 95.09 31.28
N LYS A 1082 13.21 96.11 31.04
CA LYS A 1082 12.09 96.46 31.93
C LYS A 1082 10.81 95.61 31.77
N SER A 1083 10.78 94.70 30.80
CA SER A 1083 9.63 93.82 30.53
C SER A 1083 9.80 92.40 31.11
N ASN A 1084 10.91 92.15 31.81
CA ASN A 1084 11.32 90.83 32.31
C ASN A 1084 11.57 90.82 33.83
N ASP A 1085 10.95 91.76 34.56
CA ASP A 1085 10.66 91.63 36.01
C ASP A 1085 9.20 91.21 36.19
#